data_AF-A0A6I1KBW8-F1
#
_entry.id   AF-A0A6I1KBW8-F1
#
_cell.length_a   1.000
_cell.length_b   1.000
_cell.length_c   1.000
_cell.angle_alpha   90.00
_cell.angle_beta   90.00
_cell.angle_gamma   90.00
#
_symmetry.space_group_name_H-M   'P 1'
#
loop_
_entity.id
_entity.type
_entity.pdbx_description
1 polymer ?
#
loop_
_entity_poly.entity_id
_entity_poly.type
_entity_poly.pdbx_seq_one_letter_code
_entity_poly.pdbx_strand_id
1 'polypeptide(L)'
;MNPPRDKASSSRLAPPAHGCRRGVASAIAAVILGLLAFPAFAAESVGGLRGKLLAGEAIVFTANQPEVERTVSSTWLAEAARKGTAVNVTRAVIIEPLDLRHAAVTNRFRLHQCVFKAAADCSFAVFEQGYDFSDSQFAADASFTGALARRAALLRGTAFSGAATFTDATAEDVFLAQGAAFLGKESKFNRATFLKTAGFGPAPGQPAASFNGNVTFEGARFAGAVDFNRVRFGGGTNSQAVFKDTRCERVTTFRGAEFRGASTFATAQFLGTVAFGPEGEGPGALPPARFAGPADFASAQFGGEADFAQVQFLRPAPVSFDGCAFKDYARFGQAQFAGGALFSQANFSALADFERARFQGTEEGPAVSFQDSSIGGRANFVGGQFIGAADFRNARFGGETAFNGAVFATEALFTYARFGHTVSFGALGAGAVPGASFADVAIFTGVKFELDAFFEQVKFTATNRPVSFSAAAFGAETAFDGAQFAGDANFVRATFTSAATFTGTVFQNPEMTAQFNSIKAGKTLNFTGARFAGPLDFVAAEAVGPVQFAGVVFGGDASFNAMAVERHAVFGPIGTNSPTHFKKSADFIAIRIGGQLDLAAARFDGEALFRGANLQRGLILSWRPGGTGAVHAAEFRARADFRNLQAAERVQMAGVTFHNEAAFDSTKWEVPMAFEEVRFRRGASLTRAAFPQGADFSSARFKGLLDLTDSTFRTLRLTSESQWTDGPIELRGSTYEEFSGNVDALLEAFTRADRPVLTRLERSLRQVGRDDEADAVYLQNQQRERRQTWVDHKYGEWFFRSLYGALGNYGVRPYRLLVFSAILVWLGALVFKLPGAVRHRDKAAQGTPLTTFDAVALSICYFLPVEFPLEEEWIAATSPLSYRLPFLKKHIQVRPAAIANFVLRLSGWIVVPLSLAAVTGLLKVNN
;
A
#
# COMPACT_ATOMS: atom_id res chain seq x y z
N MET A 1 -0.77 55.66 16.06
CA MET A 1 -0.25 57.01 15.75
C MET A 1 0.27 57.00 14.33
N ASN A 2 -0.45 57.68 13.46
CA ASN A 2 -0.10 58.12 12.11
C ASN A 2 0.13 59.66 12.22
N PRO A 3 0.63 60.42 11.23
CA PRO A 3 1.22 60.08 9.93
C PRO A 3 2.42 61.04 9.56
N PRO A 4 2.61 61.60 8.34
CA PRO A 4 3.48 61.03 7.30
C PRO A 4 4.33 62.05 6.47
N ARG A 5 5.03 61.50 5.46
CA ARG A 5 5.37 62.01 4.10
C ARG A 5 4.91 63.42 3.66
N ASP A 6 5.76 64.19 2.96
CA ASP A 6 5.78 64.30 1.47
C ASP A 6 6.77 65.34 0.88
N LYS A 7 7.35 64.97 -0.28
CA LYS A 7 7.62 65.71 -1.55
C LYS A 7 8.49 66.99 -1.63
N ALA A 8 9.60 66.81 -2.37
CA ALA A 8 10.01 67.46 -3.63
C ALA A 8 9.64 68.94 -3.93
N SER A 9 10.65 69.76 -4.23
CA SER A 9 10.99 70.23 -5.60
C SER A 9 11.92 71.47 -5.58
N SER A 10 12.72 71.56 -6.65
CA SER A 10 13.57 72.63 -7.18
C SER A 10 13.53 74.06 -6.58
N SER A 11 14.70 74.72 -6.51
CA SER A 11 15.11 75.72 -7.52
C SER A 11 16.40 76.46 -7.11
N ARG A 12 17.07 76.97 -8.14
CA ARG A 12 18.31 77.75 -8.12
C ARG A 12 18.18 79.02 -7.27
N LEU A 13 19.27 79.46 -6.65
CA LEU A 13 19.75 80.87 -6.69
C LEU A 13 21.03 81.01 -5.84
N ALA A 14 22.16 81.23 -6.51
CA ALA A 14 23.26 82.06 -6.00
C ALA A 14 23.00 83.51 -6.46
N PRO A 15 23.78 84.57 -6.12
CA PRO A 15 24.97 84.68 -5.26
C PRO A 15 24.84 85.91 -4.29
N PRO A 16 25.94 86.53 -3.81
CA PRO A 16 26.50 87.64 -4.59
C PRO A 16 28.03 87.70 -4.67
N ALA A 17 28.47 88.34 -5.74
CA ALA A 17 29.83 88.72 -6.09
C ALA A 17 30.15 90.14 -5.58
N HIS A 18 31.44 90.51 -5.60
CA HIS A 18 32.03 91.79 -6.07
C HIS A 18 33.49 91.82 -5.61
N GLY A 19 34.51 92.21 -6.38
CA GLY A 19 34.71 92.78 -7.72
C GLY A 19 36.25 92.94 -7.88
N CYS A 20 36.88 93.42 -8.95
CA CYS A 20 36.49 93.99 -10.22
C CYS A 20 37.76 94.11 -11.10
N ARG A 21 37.66 93.65 -12.36
CA ARG A 21 38.22 94.13 -13.64
C ARG A 21 39.67 94.65 -13.78
N ARG A 22 40.33 94.11 -14.83
CA ARG A 22 40.85 94.74 -16.08
C ARG A 22 42.05 93.88 -16.54
N GLY A 23 42.36 93.59 -17.80
CA GLY A 23 41.88 93.92 -19.13
C GLY A 23 42.89 93.30 -20.12
N VAL A 24 42.45 92.84 -21.28
CA VAL A 24 43.30 92.25 -22.35
C VAL A 24 43.73 93.37 -23.30
N ALA A 25 45.03 93.45 -23.66
CA ALA A 25 45.55 93.60 -25.04
C ALA A 25 46.98 94.22 -25.11
N SER A 26 47.78 93.68 -26.05
CA SER A 26 48.97 94.23 -26.72
C SER A 26 50.25 94.49 -25.90
N ALA A 27 51.47 94.51 -26.43
CA ALA A 27 52.18 93.97 -27.60
C ALA A 27 53.59 94.63 -27.54
N ILE A 28 54.62 93.95 -28.05
CA ILE A 28 55.93 94.49 -28.50
C ILE A 28 57.03 94.73 -27.44
N ALA A 29 58.01 93.81 -27.47
CA ALA A 29 59.47 93.97 -27.54
C ALA A 29 60.21 95.07 -26.74
N ALA A 30 61.18 94.63 -25.92
CA ALA A 30 62.65 94.83 -26.09
C ALA A 30 63.36 94.55 -24.73
N VAL A 31 64.24 93.53 -24.60
CA VAL A 31 65.71 93.54 -24.84
C VAL A 31 66.51 93.47 -23.52
N ILE A 32 67.09 92.27 -23.29
CA ILE A 32 68.51 92.00 -22.93
C ILE A 32 69.04 92.12 -21.46
N LEU A 33 69.51 90.95 -20.99
CA LEU A 33 70.60 90.57 -20.05
C LEU A 33 70.48 90.76 -18.51
N GLY A 34 70.73 89.64 -17.80
CA GLY A 34 71.11 89.60 -16.36
C GLY A 34 70.53 88.40 -15.58
N LEU A 35 70.81 87.16 -15.96
CA LEU A 35 71.69 86.22 -15.22
C LEU A 35 71.32 85.91 -13.75
N LEU A 36 71.02 84.62 -13.53
CA LEU A 36 71.27 83.78 -12.35
C LEU A 36 70.33 83.88 -11.14
N ALA A 37 69.39 82.92 -11.05
CA ALA A 37 69.45 81.81 -10.08
C ALA A 37 68.06 81.16 -9.88
N PHE A 38 67.74 80.16 -10.70
CA PHE A 38 66.76 79.12 -10.33
C PHE A 38 67.41 77.78 -10.62
N PRO A 39 67.35 76.80 -9.71
CA PRO A 39 68.00 75.52 -9.91
C PRO A 39 67.27 74.79 -11.05
N ALA A 40 68.03 74.45 -12.08
CA ALA A 40 67.64 73.48 -13.08
C ALA A 40 67.38 72.15 -12.38
N PHE A 41 66.12 71.75 -12.24
CA PHE A 41 65.78 70.35 -12.05
C PHE A 41 66.02 69.67 -13.39
N ALA A 42 67.09 68.88 -13.45
CA ALA A 42 67.47 68.14 -14.64
C ALA A 42 66.33 67.21 -15.05
N ALA A 43 65.70 67.51 -16.19
CA ALA A 43 65.06 66.48 -16.99
C ALA A 43 66.14 65.45 -17.31
N GLU A 44 66.09 64.27 -16.68
CA GLU A 44 66.96 63.16 -17.07
C GLU A 44 66.77 62.93 -18.56
N SER A 45 67.82 63.14 -19.34
CA SER A 45 67.76 62.95 -20.79
C SER A 45 67.31 61.52 -21.07
N VAL A 46 66.54 61.33 -22.14
CA VAL A 46 66.05 60.02 -22.62
C VAL A 46 67.19 58.98 -22.71
N GLY A 47 68.44 59.43 -22.94
CA GLY A 47 69.64 58.59 -22.92
C GLY A 47 70.01 58.02 -21.53
N GLY A 48 69.72 58.74 -20.44
CA GLY A 48 69.98 58.31 -19.06
C GLY A 48 69.08 57.15 -18.62
N LEU A 49 67.78 57.21 -18.95
CA LEU A 49 66.82 56.14 -18.60
C LEU A 49 67.14 54.82 -19.32
N ARG A 50 67.50 54.89 -20.61
CA ARG A 50 67.94 53.69 -21.36
C ARG A 50 69.23 53.10 -20.78
N GLY A 51 70.20 53.94 -20.44
CA GLY A 51 71.45 53.51 -19.81
C GLY A 51 71.22 52.79 -18.47
N LYS A 52 70.40 53.38 -17.59
CA LYS A 52 70.01 52.76 -16.31
C LYS A 52 69.31 51.42 -16.49
N LEU A 53 68.37 51.33 -17.44
CA LEU A 53 67.66 50.09 -17.73
C LEU A 53 68.61 48.99 -18.26
N LEU A 54 69.51 49.33 -19.18
CA LEU A 54 70.50 48.39 -19.73
C LEU A 54 71.62 48.03 -18.72
N ALA A 55 71.82 48.84 -17.68
CA ALA A 55 72.67 48.52 -16.54
C ALA A 55 71.96 47.67 -15.47
N GLY A 56 70.65 47.45 -15.58
CA GLY A 56 69.84 46.70 -14.63
C GLY A 56 69.45 47.47 -13.37
N GLU A 57 69.57 48.79 -13.39
CA GLU A 57 69.12 49.65 -12.29
C GLU A 57 67.58 49.73 -12.24
N ALA A 58 67.04 49.87 -11.03
CA ALA A 58 65.59 50.00 -10.83
C ALA A 58 65.09 51.38 -11.25
N ILE A 59 64.06 51.43 -12.09
CA ILE A 59 63.40 52.67 -12.52
C ILE A 59 62.09 52.79 -11.77
N VAL A 60 61.98 53.79 -10.90
CA VAL A 60 60.78 54.01 -10.07
C VAL A 60 60.26 55.43 -10.28
N PHE A 61 59.08 55.53 -10.88
CA PHE A 61 58.37 56.79 -11.01
C PHE A 61 57.47 57.08 -9.80
N THR A 62 57.24 58.36 -9.51
CA THR A 62 56.32 58.80 -8.46
C THR A 62 54.88 58.85 -9.00
N ALA A 63 53.89 58.67 -8.13
CA ALA A 63 52.49 58.60 -8.55
C ALA A 63 51.98 59.89 -9.22
N ASN A 64 52.54 61.05 -8.84
CA ASN A 64 52.10 62.37 -9.30
C ASN A 64 52.89 62.90 -10.51
N GLN A 65 53.89 62.14 -11.00
CA GLN A 65 54.64 62.53 -12.20
C GLN A 65 53.74 62.49 -13.45
N PRO A 66 53.87 63.48 -14.37
CA PRO A 66 53.16 63.48 -15.65
C PRO A 66 53.45 62.24 -16.50
N GLU A 67 52.46 61.78 -17.26
CA GLU A 67 52.55 60.58 -18.12
C GLU A 67 53.72 60.62 -19.11
N VAL A 68 53.99 61.81 -19.67
CA VAL A 68 55.08 62.03 -20.63
C VAL A 68 56.45 61.73 -20.02
N GLU A 69 56.65 62.09 -18.75
CA GLU A 69 57.92 61.84 -18.04
C GLU A 69 58.07 60.39 -17.58
N ARG A 70 56.94 59.67 -17.48
CA ARG A 70 56.88 58.25 -17.10
C ARG A 70 56.96 57.32 -18.31
N THR A 71 57.16 57.87 -19.51
CA THR A 71 57.14 57.10 -20.75
C THR A 71 58.43 56.31 -20.93
N VAL A 72 58.32 54.99 -21.08
CA VAL A 72 59.45 54.08 -21.33
C VAL A 72 59.20 53.32 -22.63
N SER A 73 60.18 53.32 -23.54
CA SER A 73 60.06 52.56 -24.81
C SER A 73 60.08 51.06 -24.55
N SER A 74 59.17 50.33 -25.20
CA SER A 74 59.09 48.87 -25.08
C SER A 74 60.31 48.18 -25.68
N THR A 75 60.95 48.80 -26.68
CA THR A 75 62.16 48.28 -27.33
C THR A 75 63.33 48.16 -26.36
N TRP A 76 63.48 49.10 -25.42
CA TRP A 76 64.55 49.05 -24.41
C TRP A 76 64.28 47.95 -23.37
N LEU A 77 63.01 47.75 -22.99
CA LEU A 77 62.60 46.66 -22.10
C LEU A 77 62.91 45.30 -22.75
N ALA A 78 62.57 45.14 -24.03
CA ALA A 78 62.85 43.92 -24.79
C ALA A 78 64.35 43.69 -25.00
N GLU A 79 65.12 44.75 -25.28
CA GLU A 79 66.59 44.68 -25.40
C GLU A 79 67.23 44.25 -24.08
N ALA A 80 66.86 44.88 -22.96
CA ALA A 80 67.36 44.53 -21.63
C ALA A 80 67.04 43.08 -21.26
N ALA A 81 65.79 42.64 -21.50
CA ALA A 81 65.37 41.28 -21.24
C ALA A 81 66.16 40.24 -22.06
N ARG A 82 66.36 40.49 -23.37
CA ARG A 82 67.12 39.59 -24.27
C ARG A 82 68.62 39.56 -23.98
N LYS A 83 69.20 40.64 -23.45
CA LYS A 83 70.59 40.68 -22.98
C LYS A 83 70.79 40.02 -21.61
N GLY A 84 69.72 39.52 -20.99
CA GLY A 84 69.77 38.95 -19.64
C GLY A 84 70.00 40.00 -18.56
N THR A 85 69.62 41.25 -18.78
CA THR A 85 69.66 42.30 -17.76
C THR A 85 68.38 42.26 -16.92
N ALA A 86 68.48 42.56 -15.61
CA ALA A 86 67.31 42.65 -14.76
C ALA A 86 66.43 43.84 -15.16
N VAL A 87 65.14 43.59 -15.39
CA VAL A 87 64.15 44.64 -15.69
C VAL A 87 63.33 44.89 -14.43
N ASN A 88 63.46 46.08 -13.84
CA ASN A 88 62.68 46.48 -12.66
C ASN A 88 62.16 47.89 -12.84
N VAL A 89 60.94 48.01 -13.35
CA VAL A 89 60.29 49.29 -13.65
C VAL A 89 58.99 49.39 -12.89
N THR A 90 58.78 50.54 -12.23
CA THR A 90 57.58 50.81 -11.44
C THR A 90 56.93 52.11 -11.87
N ARG A 91 55.60 52.08 -12.11
CA ARG A 91 54.77 53.23 -12.54
C ARG A 91 55.13 53.82 -13.90
N ALA A 92 55.68 53.05 -14.83
CA ALA A 92 55.93 53.53 -16.20
C ALA A 92 54.68 53.49 -17.10
N VAL A 93 54.70 54.28 -18.17
CA VAL A 93 53.76 54.17 -19.30
C VAL A 93 54.51 53.65 -20.53
N ILE A 94 54.05 52.54 -21.07
CA ILE A 94 54.66 51.81 -22.18
C ILE A 94 53.74 52.00 -23.39
N ILE A 95 54.17 52.83 -24.34
CA ILE A 95 53.30 53.29 -25.45
C ILE A 95 53.41 52.38 -26.68
N GLU A 96 54.59 51.82 -26.93
CA GLU A 96 54.88 50.94 -28.07
C GLU A 96 54.55 49.47 -27.76
N PRO A 97 54.26 48.63 -28.78
CA PRO A 97 54.05 47.20 -28.56
C PRO A 97 55.27 46.54 -27.92
N LEU A 98 55.07 45.76 -26.86
CA LEU A 98 56.13 44.99 -26.22
C LEU A 98 56.26 43.63 -26.91
N ASP A 99 57.36 43.39 -27.62
CA ASP A 99 57.63 42.10 -28.28
C ASP A 99 58.75 41.34 -27.57
N LEU A 100 58.36 40.33 -26.80
CA LEU A 100 59.21 39.36 -26.12
C LEU A 100 59.04 37.94 -26.70
N ARG A 101 58.54 37.79 -27.93
CA ARG A 101 58.37 36.46 -28.53
C ARG A 101 59.68 35.68 -28.54
N HIS A 102 59.63 34.43 -28.11
CA HIS A 102 60.78 33.52 -28.01
C HIS A 102 61.96 34.06 -27.18
N ALA A 103 61.74 35.08 -26.34
CA ALA A 103 62.80 35.65 -25.53
C ALA A 103 63.17 34.73 -24.36
N ALA A 104 64.46 34.52 -24.13
CA ALA A 104 64.98 33.87 -22.93
C ALA A 104 65.35 34.95 -21.89
N VAL A 105 64.46 35.18 -20.94
CA VAL A 105 64.60 36.17 -19.87
C VAL A 105 65.20 35.50 -18.63
N THR A 106 66.51 35.62 -18.49
CA THR A 106 67.29 34.91 -17.46
C THR A 106 67.25 35.54 -16.08
N ASN A 107 67.07 36.87 -16.02
CA ASN A 107 67.04 37.65 -14.79
C ASN A 107 65.63 38.14 -14.44
N ARG A 108 65.50 38.79 -13.28
CA ARG A 108 64.20 39.27 -12.77
C ARG A 108 63.52 40.20 -13.78
N PHE A 109 62.25 39.95 -14.06
CA PHE A 109 61.42 40.78 -14.93
C PHE A 109 60.21 41.32 -14.17
N ARG A 110 60.26 42.59 -13.76
CA ARG A 110 59.24 43.25 -12.94
C ARG A 110 58.81 44.56 -13.57
N LEU A 111 57.53 44.64 -13.92
CA LEU A 111 56.83 45.81 -14.43
C LEU A 111 55.61 46.06 -13.54
N HIS A 112 55.82 46.78 -12.44
CA HIS A 112 54.83 46.96 -11.36
C HIS A 112 54.10 48.30 -11.49
N GLN A 113 52.76 48.32 -11.35
CA GLN A 113 51.96 49.54 -11.50
C GLN A 113 52.14 50.27 -12.85
N CYS A 114 52.51 49.55 -13.90
CA CYS A 114 52.77 50.11 -15.23
C CYS A 114 51.50 50.15 -16.10
N VAL A 115 51.45 51.04 -17.09
CA VAL A 115 50.35 51.14 -18.05
C VAL A 115 50.85 50.84 -19.46
N PHE A 116 50.34 49.79 -20.08
CA PHE A 116 50.63 49.41 -21.47
C PHE A 116 49.53 49.95 -22.37
N LYS A 117 49.86 50.87 -23.27
CA LYS A 117 48.89 51.46 -24.22
C LYS A 117 48.74 50.63 -25.50
N ALA A 118 49.76 49.88 -25.87
CA ALA A 118 49.78 48.97 -27.02
C ALA A 118 49.89 47.50 -26.58
N ALA A 119 49.81 46.59 -27.55
CA ALA A 119 49.80 45.16 -27.31
C ALA A 119 51.11 44.67 -26.68
N ALA A 120 51.03 43.65 -25.83
CA ALA A 120 52.19 42.99 -25.23
C ALA A 120 52.21 41.51 -25.63
N ASP A 121 53.24 41.08 -26.34
CA ASP A 121 53.41 39.71 -26.82
C ASP A 121 54.64 39.07 -26.18
N CYS A 122 54.37 38.18 -25.21
CA CYS A 122 55.34 37.34 -24.52
C CYS A 122 55.24 35.87 -24.98
N SER A 123 54.72 35.61 -26.19
CA SER A 123 54.48 34.24 -26.63
C SER A 123 55.79 33.44 -26.76
N PHE A 124 55.81 32.21 -26.25
CA PHE A 124 56.96 31.32 -26.21
C PHE A 124 58.19 31.89 -25.47
N ALA A 125 58.01 32.96 -24.68
CA ALA A 125 59.07 33.51 -23.84
C ALA A 125 59.33 32.59 -22.63
N VAL A 126 60.59 32.48 -22.22
CA VAL A 126 61.02 31.73 -21.04
C VAL A 126 61.51 32.70 -19.98
N PHE A 127 60.82 32.76 -18.85
CA PHE A 127 61.17 33.59 -17.69
C PHE A 127 61.77 32.71 -16.58
N GLU A 128 63.10 32.69 -16.51
CA GLU A 128 63.86 31.87 -15.55
C GLU A 128 63.59 32.27 -14.08
N GLN A 129 63.49 33.57 -13.79
CA GLN A 129 63.14 34.09 -12.46
C GLN A 129 61.65 34.47 -12.34
N GLY A 130 60.84 34.13 -13.34
CA GLY A 130 59.44 34.54 -13.41
C GLY A 130 59.24 36.00 -13.81
N TYR A 131 57.97 36.44 -13.83
CA TYR A 131 57.56 37.79 -14.16
C TYR A 131 56.60 38.37 -13.12
N ASP A 132 56.65 39.69 -12.93
CA ASP A 132 55.76 40.43 -12.05
C ASP A 132 55.15 41.63 -12.77
N PHE A 133 53.85 41.52 -13.10
CA PHE A 133 53.02 42.59 -13.65
C PHE A 133 51.99 43.11 -12.65
N SER A 134 52.22 42.91 -11.35
CA SER A 134 51.23 43.27 -10.33
C SER A 134 50.85 44.75 -10.40
N ASP A 135 49.56 45.02 -10.27
CA ASP A 135 48.88 46.32 -10.32
C ASP A 135 49.06 47.09 -11.64
N SER A 136 49.54 46.42 -12.70
CA SER A 136 49.70 46.99 -14.04
C SER A 136 48.40 46.93 -14.86
N GLN A 137 48.30 47.76 -15.90
CA GLN A 137 47.12 47.88 -16.76
C GLN A 137 47.51 47.67 -18.23
N PHE A 138 46.87 46.70 -18.87
CA PHE A 138 47.00 46.44 -20.31
C PHE A 138 45.77 47.01 -21.03
N ALA A 139 45.95 48.11 -21.77
CA ALA A 139 44.87 48.73 -22.53
C ALA A 139 44.53 47.96 -23.82
N ALA A 140 45.51 47.23 -24.39
CA ALA A 140 45.39 46.39 -25.57
C ALA A 140 45.65 44.91 -25.24
N ASP A 141 45.69 44.06 -26.26
CA ASP A 141 45.84 42.61 -26.11
C ASP A 141 47.18 42.22 -25.48
N ALA A 142 47.15 41.21 -24.60
CA ALA A 142 48.31 40.64 -23.95
C ALA A 142 48.38 39.12 -24.23
N SER A 143 49.40 38.68 -24.96
CA SER A 143 49.63 37.26 -25.25
C SER A 143 50.81 36.72 -24.45
N PHE A 144 50.59 35.59 -23.81
CA PHE A 144 51.54 34.74 -23.09
C PHE A 144 51.46 33.31 -23.65
N THR A 145 51.07 33.16 -24.92
CA THR A 145 50.86 31.86 -25.54
C THR A 145 52.16 31.04 -25.51
N GLY A 146 52.15 29.85 -24.91
CA GLY A 146 53.35 29.01 -24.78
C GLY A 146 54.45 29.59 -23.88
N ALA A 147 54.17 30.67 -23.13
CA ALA A 147 55.16 31.27 -22.24
C ALA A 147 55.45 30.36 -21.03
N LEU A 148 56.71 30.29 -20.60
CA LEU A 148 57.15 29.49 -19.46
C LEU A 148 57.65 30.39 -18.33
N ALA A 149 57.05 30.32 -17.16
CA ALA A 149 57.54 30.95 -15.93
C ALA A 149 58.02 29.88 -14.95
N ARG A 150 59.35 29.77 -14.76
CA ARG A 150 59.94 28.76 -13.87
C ARG A 150 59.76 29.03 -12.38
N ARG A 151 59.60 30.31 -12.00
CA ARG A 151 59.31 30.73 -10.63
C ARG A 151 57.92 31.32 -10.51
N ALA A 152 57.82 32.63 -10.33
CA ALA A 152 56.54 33.29 -10.08
C ALA A 152 55.99 33.95 -11.35
N ALA A 153 54.70 33.71 -11.62
CA ALA A 153 53.90 34.50 -12.54
C ALA A 153 52.93 35.35 -11.72
N LEU A 154 53.27 36.62 -11.50
CA LEU A 154 52.51 37.52 -10.63
C LEU A 154 51.71 38.53 -11.46
N LEU A 155 50.39 38.47 -11.32
CA LEU A 155 49.37 39.30 -11.98
C LEU A 155 48.40 39.90 -10.96
N ARG A 156 48.85 40.14 -9.72
CA ARG A 156 47.97 40.60 -8.65
C ARG A 156 47.46 42.01 -8.96
N GLY A 157 46.16 42.26 -8.86
CA GLY A 157 45.58 43.58 -9.16
C GLY A 157 45.75 44.04 -10.62
N THR A 158 46.23 43.17 -11.52
CA THR A 158 46.48 43.52 -12.93
C THR A 158 45.17 43.63 -13.70
N ALA A 159 45.01 44.68 -14.50
CA ALA A 159 43.82 44.88 -15.34
C ALA A 159 44.14 44.62 -16.82
N PHE A 160 43.36 43.76 -17.46
CA PHE A 160 43.43 43.47 -18.90
C PHE A 160 42.18 44.01 -19.59
N SER A 161 42.29 45.13 -20.29
CA SER A 161 41.20 45.72 -21.08
C SER A 161 41.07 45.07 -22.46
N GLY A 162 42.19 44.63 -23.05
CA GLY A 162 42.22 43.78 -24.25
C GLY A 162 42.09 42.28 -23.92
N ALA A 163 42.19 41.45 -24.96
CA ALA A 163 42.20 39.99 -24.79
C ALA A 163 43.47 39.53 -24.07
N ALA A 164 43.32 38.62 -23.11
CA ALA A 164 44.44 38.04 -22.37
C ALA A 164 44.57 36.55 -22.69
N THR A 165 45.67 36.15 -23.34
CA THR A 165 45.87 34.76 -23.81
C THR A 165 47.05 34.12 -23.09
N PHE A 166 46.81 32.98 -22.45
CA PHE A 166 47.75 32.11 -21.74
C PHE A 166 47.67 30.68 -22.28
N THR A 167 47.22 30.50 -23.52
CA THR A 167 47.11 29.18 -24.16
C THR A 167 48.48 28.50 -24.18
N ASP A 168 48.55 27.23 -23.78
CA ASP A 168 49.80 26.46 -23.66
C ASP A 168 50.86 27.07 -22.70
N ALA A 169 50.51 28.10 -21.91
CA ALA A 169 51.43 28.70 -20.96
C ALA A 169 51.70 27.77 -19.78
N THR A 170 52.92 27.81 -19.24
CA THR A 170 53.32 26.98 -18.10
C THR A 170 53.86 27.83 -16.95
N ALA A 171 53.34 27.61 -15.74
CA ALA A 171 53.87 28.17 -14.50
C ALA A 171 54.34 27.02 -13.59
N GLU A 172 55.65 26.95 -13.33
CA GLU A 172 56.24 25.83 -12.59
C GLU A 172 56.13 25.96 -11.06
N ASP A 173 56.17 27.18 -10.50
CA ASP A 173 56.16 27.39 -9.05
C ASP A 173 54.86 28.02 -8.54
N VAL A 174 54.52 29.22 -9.00
CA VAL A 174 53.33 29.91 -8.50
C VAL A 174 52.73 30.80 -9.59
N PHE A 175 51.40 30.76 -9.73
CA PHE A 175 50.64 31.71 -10.55
C PHE A 175 49.63 32.47 -9.68
N LEU A 176 49.80 33.79 -9.53
CA LEU A 176 48.97 34.62 -8.65
C LEU A 176 48.26 35.71 -9.44
N ALA A 177 46.95 35.59 -9.56
CA ALA A 177 46.08 36.56 -10.23
C ALA A 177 45.02 37.12 -9.26
N GLN A 178 45.29 37.16 -7.95
CA GLN A 178 44.37 37.76 -6.98
C GLN A 178 44.14 39.24 -7.31
N GLY A 179 42.88 39.65 -7.39
CA GLY A 179 42.48 41.00 -7.76
C GLY A 179 42.63 41.33 -9.26
N ALA A 180 43.06 40.36 -10.09
CA ALA A 180 43.17 40.59 -11.52
C ALA A 180 41.78 40.82 -12.15
N ALA A 181 41.69 41.83 -13.01
CA ALA A 181 40.46 42.21 -13.71
C ALA A 181 40.62 41.97 -15.22
N PHE A 182 40.04 40.89 -15.71
CA PHE A 182 39.98 40.55 -17.13
C PHE A 182 38.71 41.17 -17.74
N LEU A 183 38.86 42.42 -18.18
CA LEU A 183 37.76 43.25 -18.72
C LEU A 183 37.51 43.02 -20.21
N GLY A 184 38.50 42.48 -20.93
CA GLY A 184 38.41 42.15 -22.35
C GLY A 184 37.32 41.12 -22.68
N LYS A 185 36.98 41.02 -23.97
CA LYS A 185 35.92 40.10 -24.46
C LYS A 185 36.26 38.62 -24.24
N GLU A 186 37.54 38.27 -24.24
CA GLU A 186 38.00 36.89 -24.08
C GLU A 186 39.25 36.80 -23.21
N SER A 187 39.34 35.74 -22.41
CA SER A 187 40.52 35.33 -21.66
C SER A 187 40.74 33.83 -21.84
N LYS A 188 41.91 33.44 -22.34
CA LYS A 188 42.17 32.05 -22.75
C LYS A 188 43.28 31.45 -21.91
N PHE A 189 43.02 30.33 -21.26
CA PHE A 189 43.97 29.52 -20.49
C PHE A 189 43.99 28.07 -21.01
N ASN A 190 43.64 27.88 -22.29
CA ASN A 190 43.51 26.56 -22.89
C ASN A 190 44.84 25.81 -22.82
N ARG A 191 44.81 24.57 -22.33
CA ARG A 191 46.01 23.73 -22.14
C ARG A 191 47.14 24.38 -21.33
N ALA A 192 46.82 25.43 -20.55
CA ALA A 192 47.78 26.01 -19.62
C ALA A 192 48.11 25.01 -18.51
N THR A 193 49.36 24.98 -18.07
CA THR A 193 49.84 24.05 -17.04
C THR A 193 50.35 24.81 -15.83
N PHE A 194 49.75 24.55 -14.67
CA PHE A 194 50.14 25.09 -13.38
C PHE A 194 50.66 23.95 -12.51
N LEU A 195 51.98 23.84 -12.32
CA LEU A 195 52.57 22.68 -11.63
C LEU A 195 52.38 22.71 -10.11
N LYS A 196 52.18 23.90 -9.55
CA LYS A 196 52.00 24.15 -8.12
C LYS A 196 50.80 25.07 -7.91
N THR A 197 50.85 26.06 -7.02
CA THR A 197 49.66 26.81 -6.59
C THR A 197 49.23 27.83 -7.63
N ALA A 198 47.94 27.82 -7.98
CA ALA A 198 47.30 28.83 -8.82
C ALA A 198 46.23 29.58 -8.00
N GLY A 199 46.42 30.89 -7.78
CA GLY A 199 45.53 31.69 -6.94
C GLY A 199 44.79 32.75 -7.73
N PHE A 200 43.47 32.60 -7.85
CA PHE A 200 42.54 33.59 -8.41
C PHE A 200 41.60 34.17 -7.34
N GLY A 201 41.48 33.52 -6.18
CA GLY A 201 40.64 33.97 -5.07
C GLY A 201 41.12 35.26 -4.39
N PRO A 202 40.44 35.69 -3.31
CA PRO A 202 40.83 36.88 -2.57
C PRO A 202 42.15 36.67 -1.81
N ALA A 203 42.88 37.75 -1.59
CA ALA A 203 44.04 37.77 -0.70
C ALA A 203 43.96 39.01 0.22
N PRO A 204 44.74 39.09 1.31
CA PRO A 204 44.75 40.29 2.16
C PRO A 204 45.01 41.55 1.32
N GLY A 205 44.04 42.49 1.33
CA GLY A 205 44.10 43.73 0.55
C GLY A 205 43.79 43.62 -0.94
N GLN A 206 43.42 42.43 -1.44
CA GLN A 206 43.10 42.18 -2.85
C GLN A 206 41.77 41.44 -2.98
N PRO A 207 40.81 41.91 -3.82
CA PRO A 207 39.59 41.15 -4.10
C PRO A 207 39.92 39.87 -4.88
N ALA A 208 38.93 39.01 -5.09
CA ALA A 208 39.07 37.91 -6.03
C ALA A 208 39.16 38.41 -7.47
N ALA A 209 39.74 37.59 -8.36
CA ALA A 209 39.78 37.86 -9.78
C ALA A 209 38.37 38.00 -10.38
N SER A 210 38.27 38.75 -11.47
CA SER A 210 37.03 38.90 -12.23
C SER A 210 37.25 38.77 -13.72
N PHE A 211 36.35 38.04 -14.38
CA PHE A 211 36.31 37.85 -15.82
C PHE A 211 35.01 38.46 -16.35
N ASN A 212 35.09 39.53 -17.13
CA ASN A 212 33.91 40.20 -17.68
C ASN A 212 33.45 39.53 -19.00
N GLY A 213 34.40 39.14 -19.84
CA GLY A 213 34.17 38.41 -21.07
C GLY A 213 34.09 36.90 -20.91
N ASN A 214 34.27 36.18 -22.02
CA ASN A 214 34.39 34.73 -22.03
C ASN A 214 35.72 34.32 -21.44
N VAL A 215 35.73 33.29 -20.61
CA VAL A 215 36.95 32.67 -20.09
C VAL A 215 36.94 31.19 -20.35
N THR A 216 38.06 30.67 -20.83
CA THR A 216 38.21 29.26 -21.13
C THR A 216 39.50 28.71 -20.53
N PHE A 217 39.36 27.59 -19.84
CA PHE A 217 40.40 26.75 -19.26
C PHE A 217 40.39 25.38 -19.96
N GLU A 218 39.95 25.30 -21.22
CA GLU A 218 39.77 24.03 -21.91
C GLU A 218 41.07 23.23 -21.98
N GLY A 219 41.06 22.01 -21.44
CA GLY A 219 42.25 21.15 -21.34
C GLY A 219 43.36 21.67 -20.41
N ALA A 220 43.09 22.68 -19.59
CA ALA A 220 44.08 23.19 -18.62
C ALA A 220 44.40 22.14 -17.56
N ARG A 221 45.65 22.15 -17.08
CA ARG A 221 46.14 21.23 -16.05
C ARG A 221 46.60 22.01 -14.81
N PHE A 222 45.95 21.75 -13.68
CA PHE A 222 46.32 22.23 -12.36
C PHE A 222 46.89 21.05 -11.55
N ALA A 223 48.22 20.91 -11.51
CA ALA A 223 48.86 19.85 -10.73
C ALA A 223 48.99 20.20 -9.23
N GLY A 224 48.99 21.49 -8.88
CA GLY A 224 48.85 21.96 -7.51
C GLY A 224 47.45 22.45 -7.18
N ALA A 225 47.27 22.99 -5.96
CA ALA A 225 45.98 23.50 -5.51
C ALA A 225 45.59 24.77 -6.27
N VAL A 226 44.30 24.91 -6.57
CA VAL A 226 43.76 26.09 -7.24
C VAL A 226 42.62 26.72 -6.44
N ASP A 227 42.71 28.03 -6.26
CA ASP A 227 41.73 28.83 -5.52
C ASP A 227 40.98 29.76 -6.47
N PHE A 228 39.70 29.46 -6.69
CA PHE A 228 38.71 30.29 -7.39
C PHE A 228 37.65 30.87 -6.45
N ASN A 229 37.91 30.94 -5.15
CA ASN A 229 36.94 31.46 -4.19
C ASN A 229 36.56 32.90 -4.52
N ARG A 230 35.27 33.22 -4.48
CA ARG A 230 34.70 34.55 -4.76
C ARG A 230 35.03 35.12 -6.15
N VAL A 231 35.58 34.32 -7.07
CA VAL A 231 35.84 34.74 -8.44
C VAL A 231 34.53 34.97 -9.17
N ARG A 232 34.48 36.04 -9.98
CA ARG A 232 33.33 36.34 -10.83
C ARG A 232 33.61 35.93 -12.26
N PHE A 233 32.84 35.00 -12.77
CA PHE A 233 32.88 34.51 -14.14
C PHE A 233 31.72 35.10 -14.95
N GLY A 234 32.05 36.01 -15.85
CA GLY A 234 31.13 36.72 -16.73
C GLY A 234 30.63 38.06 -16.21
N GLY A 235 30.44 39.01 -17.12
CA GLY A 235 29.82 40.32 -16.89
C GLY A 235 28.31 40.34 -17.01
N GLY A 236 27.73 39.33 -17.67
CA GLY A 236 26.32 39.17 -17.93
C GLY A 236 25.99 37.79 -18.52
N THR A 237 24.78 37.63 -19.05
CA THR A 237 24.25 36.33 -19.52
C THR A 237 24.91 35.78 -20.79
N ASN A 238 25.58 36.63 -21.57
CA ASN A 238 26.24 36.25 -22.83
C ASN A 238 27.69 35.76 -22.63
N SER A 239 28.22 35.84 -21.42
CA SER A 239 29.57 35.37 -21.10
C SER A 239 29.57 33.83 -20.97
N GLN A 240 30.72 33.22 -21.20
CA GLN A 240 30.93 31.79 -20.98
C GLN A 240 32.13 31.52 -20.08
N ALA A 241 32.01 30.50 -19.22
CA ALA A 241 33.09 29.99 -18.38
C ALA A 241 33.30 28.50 -18.70
N VAL A 242 34.36 28.19 -19.46
CA VAL A 242 34.61 26.84 -19.98
C VAL A 242 35.72 26.18 -19.19
N PHE A 243 35.41 25.10 -18.49
CA PHE A 243 36.34 24.21 -17.78
C PHE A 243 36.34 22.81 -18.39
N LYS A 244 35.92 22.69 -19.65
CA LYS A 244 35.86 21.42 -20.36
C LYS A 244 37.23 20.75 -20.43
N ASP A 245 37.28 19.44 -20.20
CA ASP A 245 38.54 18.65 -20.21
C ASP A 245 39.62 19.17 -19.23
N THR A 246 39.27 20.05 -18.27
CA THR A 246 40.21 20.57 -17.28
C THR A 246 40.60 19.46 -16.31
N ARG A 247 41.88 19.36 -15.97
CA ARG A 247 42.39 18.39 -15.01
C ARG A 247 42.96 19.08 -13.78
N CYS A 248 42.33 18.87 -12.63
CA CYS A 248 42.80 19.31 -11.32
C CYS A 248 43.27 18.11 -10.50
N GLU A 249 44.54 18.07 -10.11
CA GLU A 249 45.11 16.90 -9.41
C GLU A 249 45.06 17.03 -7.89
N ARG A 250 44.82 18.24 -7.38
CA ARG A 250 44.76 18.58 -5.96
C ARG A 250 43.44 19.31 -5.66
N VAL A 251 43.39 19.98 -4.51
CA VAL A 251 42.21 20.70 -4.05
C VAL A 251 41.88 21.87 -4.98
N THR A 252 40.61 21.96 -5.36
CA THR A 252 40.04 23.04 -6.18
C THR A 252 38.87 23.67 -5.45
N THR A 253 38.93 24.97 -5.16
CA THR A 253 37.87 25.66 -4.40
C THR A 253 37.18 26.75 -5.22
N PHE A 254 35.84 26.75 -5.21
CA PHE A 254 34.97 27.71 -5.89
C PHE A 254 34.00 28.39 -4.91
N ARG A 255 34.34 28.47 -3.63
CA ARG A 255 33.43 28.96 -2.59
C ARG A 255 33.08 30.42 -2.82
N GLY A 256 31.79 30.71 -2.88
CA GLY A 256 31.27 32.04 -3.17
C GLY A 256 31.58 32.55 -4.58
N ALA A 257 32.05 31.68 -5.49
CA ALA A 257 32.23 32.04 -6.89
C ALA A 257 30.86 32.31 -7.55
N GLU A 258 30.84 33.27 -8.48
CA GLU A 258 29.63 33.64 -9.23
C GLU A 258 29.82 33.31 -10.72
N PHE A 259 29.02 32.39 -11.24
CA PHE A 259 28.94 32.09 -12.67
C PHE A 259 27.73 32.79 -13.27
N ARG A 260 27.95 33.97 -13.88
CA ARG A 260 26.86 34.84 -14.37
C ARG A 260 26.36 34.46 -15.76
N GLY A 261 27.24 33.89 -16.56
CA GLY A 261 26.94 33.35 -17.89
C GLY A 261 26.91 31.83 -17.90
N ALA A 262 26.89 31.22 -19.09
CA ALA A 262 26.90 29.77 -19.23
C ALA A 262 28.23 29.18 -18.75
N SER A 263 28.18 28.11 -17.97
CA SER A 263 29.37 27.42 -17.46
C SER A 263 29.34 25.94 -17.79
N THR A 264 30.44 25.41 -18.32
CA THR A 264 30.58 23.97 -18.57
C THR A 264 31.84 23.43 -17.91
N PHE A 265 31.67 22.32 -17.20
CA PHE A 265 32.68 21.47 -16.59
C PHE A 265 32.63 20.07 -17.21
N ALA A 266 32.01 19.95 -18.40
CA ALA A 266 31.90 18.68 -19.09
C ALA A 266 33.27 18.02 -19.21
N THR A 267 33.32 16.71 -18.95
CA THR A 267 34.53 15.87 -19.00
C THR A 267 35.71 16.35 -18.12
N ALA A 268 35.51 17.32 -17.23
CA ALA A 268 36.53 17.78 -16.30
C ALA A 268 36.91 16.66 -15.29
N GLN A 269 38.17 16.63 -14.89
CA GLN A 269 38.74 15.63 -13.99
C GLN A 269 39.27 16.31 -12.72
N PHE A 270 38.52 16.21 -11.63
CA PHE A 270 38.91 16.65 -10.30
C PHE A 270 39.40 15.45 -9.51
N LEU A 271 40.71 15.18 -9.51
CA LEU A 271 41.28 14.03 -8.78
C LEU A 271 41.36 14.26 -7.27
N GLY A 272 41.48 15.53 -6.84
CA GLY A 272 41.39 15.94 -5.44
C GLY A 272 39.99 16.45 -5.07
N THR A 273 39.85 16.93 -3.83
CA THR A 273 38.61 17.53 -3.34
C THR A 273 38.23 18.76 -4.16
N VAL A 274 36.96 18.83 -4.59
CA VAL A 274 36.36 20.02 -5.17
C VAL A 274 35.30 20.58 -4.24
N ALA A 275 35.28 21.89 -4.09
CA ALA A 275 34.32 22.52 -3.19
C ALA A 275 33.68 23.79 -3.74
N PHE A 276 32.39 23.69 -3.95
CA PHE A 276 31.46 24.77 -4.27
C PHE A 276 30.61 25.17 -3.06
N GLY A 277 30.47 24.31 -2.05
CA GLY A 277 29.70 24.59 -0.84
C GLY A 277 30.32 25.66 0.07
N PRO A 278 29.65 26.00 1.18
CA PRO A 278 30.16 26.98 2.14
C PRO A 278 31.39 26.47 2.90
N GLU A 279 32.02 27.35 3.66
CA GLU A 279 33.05 26.98 4.64
C GLU A 279 32.87 27.76 5.93
N GLY A 280 32.78 27.03 7.04
CA GLY A 280 32.56 27.59 8.38
C GLY A 280 31.13 28.04 8.65
N GLU A 281 30.85 28.37 9.91
CA GLU A 281 29.58 28.94 10.37
C GLU A 281 29.83 30.36 10.93
N GLY A 282 28.91 31.30 10.68
CA GLY A 282 28.94 32.64 11.27
C GLY A 282 29.60 33.75 10.41
N PRO A 283 29.86 34.93 11.01
CA PRO A 283 30.36 36.13 10.32
C PRO A 283 31.83 35.96 9.92
N GLY A 284 32.05 35.31 8.79
CA GLY A 284 33.37 34.88 8.32
C GLY A 284 33.26 33.69 7.36
N ALA A 285 32.12 33.01 7.35
CA ALA A 285 31.86 31.90 6.45
C ALA A 285 31.98 32.32 4.99
N LEU A 286 32.58 31.45 4.18
CA LEU A 286 32.50 31.59 2.74
C LEU A 286 31.12 31.10 2.30
N PRO A 287 30.35 31.91 1.55
CA PRO A 287 29.06 31.46 1.04
C PRO A 287 29.25 30.35 0.00
N PRO A 288 28.20 29.57 -0.32
CA PRO A 288 28.25 28.63 -1.43
C PRO A 288 28.36 29.36 -2.78
N ALA A 289 28.84 28.64 -3.79
CA ALA A 289 28.89 29.11 -5.17
C ALA A 289 27.48 29.33 -5.73
N ARG A 290 27.38 30.24 -6.71
CA ARG A 290 26.11 30.63 -7.35
C ARG A 290 26.23 30.59 -8.85
N PHE A 291 25.36 29.82 -9.49
CA PHE A 291 25.24 29.69 -10.94
C PHE A 291 23.98 30.42 -11.40
N ALA A 292 24.15 31.61 -11.98
CA ALA A 292 23.06 32.40 -12.54
C ALA A 292 22.78 32.08 -14.03
N GLY A 293 23.78 31.58 -14.75
CA GLY A 293 23.62 31.02 -16.09
C GLY A 293 23.45 29.50 -16.09
N PRO A 294 23.21 28.88 -17.26
CA PRO A 294 23.16 27.43 -17.41
C PRO A 294 24.47 26.77 -16.97
N ALA A 295 24.38 25.66 -16.25
CA ALA A 295 25.53 24.90 -15.78
C ALA A 295 25.47 23.46 -16.30
N ASP A 296 26.62 22.95 -16.73
CA ASP A 296 26.77 21.59 -17.27
C ASP A 296 28.01 20.93 -16.67
N PHE A 297 27.84 19.77 -16.04
CA PHE A 297 28.89 18.93 -15.46
C PHE A 297 28.94 17.55 -16.12
N ALA A 298 28.28 17.34 -17.27
CA ALA A 298 28.14 16.02 -17.88
C ALA A 298 29.49 15.29 -18.03
N SER A 299 29.52 14.02 -17.62
CA SER A 299 30.69 13.15 -17.65
C SER A 299 31.91 13.65 -16.87
N ALA A 300 31.75 14.61 -15.95
CA ALA A 300 32.81 15.03 -15.04
C ALA A 300 33.19 13.89 -14.07
N GLN A 301 34.47 13.85 -13.69
CA GLN A 301 35.01 12.87 -12.77
C GLN A 301 35.48 13.56 -11.50
N PHE A 302 34.91 13.15 -10.37
CA PHE A 302 35.27 13.59 -9.03
C PHE A 302 35.94 12.43 -8.29
N GLY A 303 37.27 12.47 -8.24
CA GLY A 303 38.12 11.48 -7.60
C GLY A 303 38.20 11.63 -6.08
N GLY A 304 38.13 12.87 -5.58
CA GLY A 304 37.97 13.18 -4.16
C GLY A 304 36.56 13.67 -3.84
N GLU A 305 36.37 14.14 -2.61
CA GLU A 305 35.10 14.70 -2.15
C GLU A 305 34.61 15.83 -3.08
N ALA A 306 33.33 15.77 -3.45
CA ALA A 306 32.65 16.77 -4.25
C ALA A 306 31.58 17.47 -3.41
N ASP A 307 31.90 18.68 -2.95
CA ASP A 307 31.01 19.49 -2.11
C ASP A 307 30.23 20.51 -2.93
N PHE A 308 28.94 20.23 -3.12
CA PHE A 308 27.91 21.10 -3.70
C PHE A 308 26.85 21.51 -2.65
N ALA A 309 27.14 21.39 -1.36
CA ALA A 309 26.16 21.71 -0.32
C ALA A 309 25.75 23.18 -0.40
N GLN A 310 24.45 23.46 -0.28
CA GLN A 310 23.85 24.80 -0.35
C GLN A 310 24.12 25.59 -1.65
N VAL A 311 24.69 24.96 -2.69
CA VAL A 311 24.92 25.61 -3.99
C VAL A 311 23.60 25.99 -4.64
N GLN A 312 23.57 27.16 -5.28
CA GLN A 312 22.38 27.71 -5.92
C GLN A 312 22.54 27.72 -7.45
N PHE A 313 21.73 26.91 -8.12
CA PHE A 313 21.52 26.94 -9.57
C PHE A 313 20.22 27.68 -9.86
N LEU A 314 20.35 28.96 -10.23
CA LEU A 314 19.23 29.91 -10.26
C LEU A 314 18.46 29.91 -11.59
N ARG A 315 19.04 29.35 -12.64
CA ARG A 315 18.40 29.30 -13.96
C ARG A 315 17.33 28.19 -13.96
N PRO A 316 16.12 28.43 -14.50
CA PRO A 316 15.08 27.43 -14.66
C PRO A 316 15.35 26.48 -15.85
N ALA A 317 16.60 26.07 -16.03
CA ALA A 317 17.03 25.06 -16.99
C ALA A 317 17.74 23.92 -16.21
N PRO A 318 17.52 22.65 -16.57
CA PRO A 318 18.13 21.52 -15.87
C PRO A 318 19.66 21.59 -15.87
N VAL A 319 20.27 21.29 -14.73
CA VAL A 319 21.73 21.14 -14.60
C VAL A 319 22.09 19.68 -14.87
N SER A 320 22.91 19.42 -15.88
CA SER A 320 23.34 18.04 -16.18
C SER A 320 24.56 17.65 -15.35
N PHE A 321 24.43 16.52 -14.67
CA PHE A 321 25.47 15.69 -14.07
C PHE A 321 25.43 14.28 -14.71
N ASP A 322 24.86 14.15 -15.90
CA ASP A 322 24.68 12.85 -16.55
C ASP A 322 26.04 12.19 -16.81
N GLY A 323 26.15 10.90 -16.53
CA GLY A 323 27.39 10.14 -16.69
C GLY A 323 28.53 10.56 -15.75
N CYS A 324 28.28 11.41 -14.74
CA CYS A 324 29.31 11.78 -13.76
C CYS A 324 29.79 10.57 -12.95
N ALA A 325 31.05 10.59 -12.54
CA ALA A 325 31.62 9.61 -11.62
C ALA A 325 32.09 10.29 -10.33
N PHE A 326 31.37 10.07 -9.23
CA PHE A 326 31.74 10.48 -7.88
C PHE A 326 32.38 9.30 -7.16
N LYS A 327 33.71 9.27 -7.07
CA LYS A 327 34.46 8.16 -6.45
C LYS A 327 34.49 8.23 -4.93
N ASP A 328 34.34 9.42 -4.37
CA ASP A 328 34.27 9.71 -2.93
C ASP A 328 32.92 10.38 -2.59
N TYR A 329 32.79 10.97 -1.41
CA TYR A 329 31.57 11.63 -0.95
C TYR A 329 31.08 12.72 -1.91
N ALA A 330 29.80 12.66 -2.28
CA ALA A 330 29.11 13.66 -3.06
C ALA A 330 28.07 14.36 -2.18
N ARG A 331 28.30 15.64 -1.84
CA ARG A 331 27.44 16.41 -0.94
C ARG A 331 26.63 17.43 -1.71
N PHE A 332 25.32 17.22 -1.78
CA PHE A 332 24.33 18.13 -2.35
C PHE A 332 23.30 18.58 -1.30
N GLY A 333 23.59 18.38 -0.01
CA GLY A 333 22.72 18.78 1.09
C GLY A 333 22.32 20.25 0.99
N GLN A 334 21.02 20.53 1.06
CA GLN A 334 20.41 21.86 0.94
C GLN A 334 20.72 22.61 -0.37
N ALA A 335 21.24 21.94 -1.40
CA ALA A 335 21.43 22.53 -2.72
C ALA A 335 20.08 22.88 -3.36
N GLN A 336 20.07 23.91 -4.21
CA GLN A 336 18.86 24.45 -4.85
C GLN A 336 19.00 24.44 -6.36
N PHE A 337 18.12 23.71 -7.03
CA PHE A 337 18.08 23.56 -8.50
C PHE A 337 16.77 24.15 -9.03
N ALA A 338 16.79 25.40 -9.49
CA ALA A 338 15.60 26.09 -9.99
C ALA A 338 15.04 25.50 -11.29
N GLY A 339 15.85 24.76 -12.05
CA GLY A 339 15.47 24.04 -13.27
C GLY A 339 15.57 22.52 -13.19
N GLY A 340 15.84 21.97 -11.99
CA GLY A 340 16.07 20.54 -11.79
C GLY A 340 17.50 20.10 -12.05
N ALA A 341 17.77 18.81 -11.83
CA ALA A 341 19.09 18.21 -11.96
C ALA A 341 19.03 16.82 -12.60
N LEU A 342 19.91 16.55 -13.57
CA LEU A 342 19.98 15.28 -14.27
C LEU A 342 21.22 14.50 -13.84
N PHE A 343 21.04 13.36 -13.20
CA PHE A 343 22.07 12.42 -12.75
C PHE A 343 21.92 11.06 -13.47
N SER A 344 21.43 11.07 -14.70
CA SER A 344 21.19 9.84 -15.46
C SER A 344 22.53 9.17 -15.74
N GLN A 345 22.61 7.85 -15.54
CA GLN A 345 23.86 7.08 -15.67
C GLN A 345 25.02 7.57 -14.78
N ALA A 346 24.75 8.41 -13.77
CA ALA A 346 25.77 8.82 -12.82
C ALA A 346 26.15 7.66 -11.88
N ASN A 347 27.41 7.62 -11.46
CA ASN A 347 27.94 6.61 -10.55
C ASN A 347 28.48 7.27 -9.28
N PHE A 348 27.89 6.94 -8.14
CA PHE A 348 28.33 7.36 -6.81
C PHE A 348 28.91 6.15 -6.08
N SER A 349 30.23 6.13 -5.90
CA SER A 349 30.90 4.97 -5.29
C SER A 349 30.81 4.98 -3.76
N ALA A 350 30.68 6.16 -3.16
CA ALA A 350 30.57 6.36 -1.71
C ALA A 350 29.20 6.97 -1.35
N LEU A 351 29.14 7.76 -0.27
CA LEU A 351 27.91 8.42 0.19
C LEU A 351 27.47 9.52 -0.78
N ALA A 352 26.18 9.52 -1.13
CA ALA A 352 25.52 10.57 -1.89
C ALA A 352 24.49 11.27 -0.98
N ASP A 353 24.77 12.52 -0.61
CA ASP A 353 23.95 13.29 0.31
C ASP A 353 23.10 14.32 -0.43
N PHE A 354 21.80 14.18 -0.40
CA PHE A 354 20.80 15.11 -0.95
C PHE A 354 19.84 15.59 0.16
N GLU A 355 20.27 15.57 1.43
CA GLU A 355 19.45 16.01 2.56
C GLU A 355 18.88 17.40 2.31
N ARG A 356 17.55 17.53 2.36
CA ARG A 356 16.83 18.81 2.20
C ARG A 356 17.19 19.56 0.92
N ALA A 357 17.74 18.88 -0.09
CA ALA A 357 17.95 19.44 -1.41
C ALA A 357 16.60 19.76 -2.05
N ARG A 358 16.56 20.85 -2.81
CA ARG A 358 15.35 21.32 -3.49
C ARG A 358 15.54 21.28 -5.00
N PHE A 359 14.73 20.47 -5.64
CA PHE A 359 14.69 20.28 -7.08
C PHE A 359 13.38 20.83 -7.62
N GLN A 360 13.45 21.82 -8.50
CA GLN A 360 12.28 22.40 -9.16
C GLN A 360 12.33 22.08 -10.64
N GLY A 361 11.50 21.14 -11.07
CA GLY A 361 11.31 20.82 -12.48
C GLY A 361 10.61 21.94 -13.23
N THR A 362 10.77 21.95 -14.53
CA THR A 362 10.19 22.96 -15.44
C THR A 362 9.61 22.26 -16.66
N GLU A 363 9.10 23.02 -17.63
CA GLU A 363 8.70 22.45 -18.92
C GLU A 363 9.89 21.87 -19.70
N GLU A 364 11.11 22.32 -19.40
CA GLU A 364 12.35 21.90 -20.07
C GLU A 364 12.88 20.55 -19.53
N GLY A 365 12.42 20.08 -18.38
CA GLY A 365 12.89 18.82 -17.81
C GLY A 365 12.32 18.46 -16.43
N PRO A 366 12.56 17.22 -15.98
CA PRO A 366 12.11 16.75 -14.67
C PRO A 366 12.76 17.55 -13.53
N ALA A 367 12.18 17.49 -12.33
CA ALA A 367 12.85 18.01 -11.14
C ALA A 367 14.16 17.27 -10.89
N VAL A 368 14.15 15.95 -10.99
CA VAL A 368 15.36 15.14 -10.89
C VAL A 368 15.28 13.90 -11.76
N SER A 369 16.41 13.49 -12.34
CA SER A 369 16.57 12.17 -12.98
C SER A 369 17.76 11.44 -12.39
N PHE A 370 17.54 10.26 -11.84
CA PHE A 370 18.54 9.25 -11.46
C PHE A 370 18.42 8.01 -12.35
N GLN A 371 17.85 8.17 -13.56
CA GLN A 371 17.59 7.06 -14.46
C GLN A 371 18.90 6.30 -14.77
N ASP A 372 18.87 4.98 -14.63
CA ASP A 372 20.02 4.10 -14.90
C ASP A 372 21.28 4.46 -14.08
N SER A 373 21.14 5.21 -12.98
CA SER A 373 22.25 5.57 -12.09
C SER A 373 22.59 4.45 -11.09
N SER A 374 23.79 4.53 -10.52
CA SER A 374 24.26 3.60 -9.49
C SER A 374 24.81 4.36 -8.30
N ILE A 375 24.27 4.13 -7.11
CA ILE A 375 24.77 4.67 -5.83
C ILE A 375 25.20 3.50 -4.97
N GLY A 376 26.51 3.22 -4.95
CA GLY A 376 27.10 2.09 -4.22
C GLY A 376 27.11 2.27 -2.70
N GLY A 377 27.24 3.51 -2.21
CA GLY A 377 27.19 3.83 -0.79
C GLY A 377 25.80 4.20 -0.29
N ARG A 378 25.75 4.86 0.88
CA ARG A 378 24.50 5.37 1.47
C ARG A 378 23.94 6.52 0.63
N ALA A 379 22.62 6.54 0.45
CA ALA A 379 21.92 7.59 -0.27
C ALA A 379 20.93 8.31 0.66
N ASN A 380 21.17 9.59 0.92
CA ASN A 380 20.37 10.38 1.85
C ASN A 380 19.50 11.39 1.10
N PHE A 381 18.19 11.21 1.09
CA PHE A 381 17.19 12.13 0.52
C PHE A 381 16.24 12.68 1.60
N VAL A 382 16.64 12.61 2.89
CA VAL A 382 15.80 13.03 4.01
C VAL A 382 15.36 14.49 3.84
N GLY A 383 14.06 14.75 3.92
CA GLY A 383 13.48 16.08 3.76
C GLY A 383 13.65 16.71 2.37
N GLY A 384 14.09 15.95 1.36
CA GLY A 384 14.26 16.42 -0.01
C GLY A 384 12.93 16.88 -0.63
N GLN A 385 12.98 17.90 -1.48
CA GLN A 385 11.81 18.49 -2.13
C GLN A 385 11.91 18.33 -3.65
N PHE A 386 11.04 17.52 -4.23
CA PHE A 386 10.96 17.26 -5.68
C PHE A 386 9.70 17.93 -6.23
N ILE A 387 9.84 19.18 -6.67
CA ILE A 387 8.77 20.02 -7.22
C ILE A 387 8.75 19.86 -8.74
N GLY A 388 8.19 18.75 -9.22
CA GLY A 388 8.24 18.31 -10.61
C GLY A 388 8.61 16.83 -10.69
N ALA A 389 8.63 16.25 -11.89
CA ALA A 389 8.79 14.81 -12.06
C ALA A 389 10.13 14.32 -11.45
N ALA A 390 10.09 13.22 -10.71
CA ALA A 390 11.26 12.61 -10.08
C ALA A 390 11.43 11.19 -10.63
N ASP A 391 12.48 10.98 -11.42
CA ASP A 391 12.72 9.74 -12.14
C ASP A 391 13.86 8.95 -11.49
N PHE A 392 13.56 7.76 -10.98
CA PHE A 392 14.49 6.78 -10.41
C PHE A 392 14.43 5.44 -11.15
N ARG A 393 13.93 5.42 -12.39
CA ARG A 393 13.77 4.18 -13.16
C ARG A 393 15.12 3.48 -13.35
N ASN A 394 15.15 2.18 -13.10
CA ASN A 394 16.35 1.33 -13.13
C ASN A 394 17.51 1.78 -12.21
N ALA A 395 17.31 2.76 -11.33
CA ALA A 395 18.34 3.20 -10.40
C ALA A 395 18.74 2.07 -9.45
N ARG A 396 20.03 1.98 -9.13
CA ARG A 396 20.58 0.95 -8.25
C ARG A 396 21.15 1.59 -7.00
N PHE A 397 20.55 1.29 -5.86
CA PHE A 397 21.00 1.71 -4.54
C PHE A 397 21.68 0.53 -3.85
N GLY A 398 23.00 0.55 -3.84
CA GLY A 398 23.86 -0.47 -3.24
C GLY A 398 24.01 -0.35 -1.73
N GLY A 399 23.70 0.81 -1.12
CA GLY A 399 23.71 1.02 0.33
C GLY A 399 22.36 1.45 0.90
N GLU A 400 22.32 1.72 2.21
CA GLU A 400 21.13 2.21 2.93
C GLU A 400 20.60 3.49 2.27
N THR A 401 19.28 3.56 2.06
CA THR A 401 18.64 4.69 1.40
C THR A 401 17.52 5.28 2.25
N ALA A 402 17.52 6.60 2.43
CA ALA A 402 16.56 7.30 3.27
C ALA A 402 15.80 8.38 2.48
N PHE A 403 14.47 8.29 2.46
CA PHE A 403 13.52 9.26 1.89
C PHE A 403 12.59 9.85 2.96
N ASN A 404 12.92 9.69 4.25
CA ASN A 404 12.10 10.16 5.36
C ASN A 404 11.80 11.66 5.22
N GLY A 405 10.53 12.04 5.29
CA GLY A 405 10.09 13.43 5.14
C GLY A 405 10.27 14.03 3.74
N ALA A 406 10.68 13.25 2.74
CA ALA A 406 10.77 13.71 1.36
C ALA A 406 9.38 14.03 0.79
N VAL A 407 9.31 15.04 -0.08
CA VAL A 407 8.08 15.49 -0.73
C VAL A 407 8.22 15.37 -2.23
N PHE A 408 7.40 14.50 -2.83
CA PHE A 408 7.25 14.35 -4.28
C PHE A 408 5.96 15.05 -4.71
N ALA A 409 6.10 16.25 -5.29
CA ALA A 409 4.96 17.10 -5.60
C ALA A 409 4.17 16.66 -6.85
N THR A 410 4.82 15.94 -7.75
CA THR A 410 4.22 15.39 -8.98
C THR A 410 4.61 13.91 -9.13
N GLU A 411 4.78 13.42 -10.37
CA GLU A 411 5.12 12.04 -10.67
C GLU A 411 6.45 11.60 -10.02
N ALA A 412 6.43 10.46 -9.32
CA ALA A 412 7.60 9.77 -8.79
C ALA A 412 7.70 8.36 -9.38
N LEU A 413 8.74 8.12 -10.18
CA LEU A 413 8.89 6.89 -10.96
C LEU A 413 10.06 6.06 -10.42
N PHE A 414 9.76 4.95 -9.75
CA PHE A 414 10.74 3.99 -9.25
C PHE A 414 10.75 2.69 -10.08
N THR A 415 10.12 2.65 -11.25
CA THR A 415 9.97 1.42 -12.05
C THR A 415 11.30 0.67 -12.22
N TYR A 416 11.33 -0.61 -11.82
CA TYR A 416 12.52 -1.47 -11.83
C TYR A 416 13.75 -0.95 -11.05
N ALA A 417 13.57 0.03 -10.17
CA ALA A 417 14.62 0.41 -9.22
C ALA A 417 14.97 -0.76 -8.29
N ARG A 418 16.23 -0.79 -7.84
CA ARG A 418 16.76 -1.86 -6.97
C ARG A 418 17.40 -1.25 -5.75
N PHE A 419 16.93 -1.66 -4.58
CA PHE A 419 17.50 -1.32 -3.28
C PHE A 419 18.15 -2.58 -2.71
N GLY A 420 19.49 -2.63 -2.73
CA GLY A 420 20.27 -3.76 -2.23
C GLY A 420 20.35 -3.82 -0.70
N HIS A 421 19.99 -2.74 -0.01
CA HIS A 421 19.95 -2.62 1.44
C HIS A 421 18.64 -1.99 1.91
N THR A 422 18.53 -1.78 3.23
CA THR A 422 17.36 -1.17 3.86
C THR A 422 17.03 0.18 3.25
N VAL A 423 15.74 0.37 2.95
CA VAL A 423 15.19 1.65 2.48
C VAL A 423 14.11 2.14 3.45
N SER A 424 14.12 3.44 3.73
CA SER A 424 13.11 4.06 4.59
C SER A 424 12.46 5.26 3.92
N PHE A 425 11.18 5.11 3.59
CA PHE A 425 10.25 6.20 3.26
C PHE A 425 9.46 6.64 4.49
N GLY A 426 9.41 5.82 5.54
CA GLY A 426 8.53 5.99 6.70
C GLY A 426 8.93 7.12 7.66
N ALA A 427 8.14 7.31 8.71
CA ALA A 427 8.50 8.21 9.81
C ALA A 427 9.56 7.57 10.72
N LEU A 428 10.49 8.37 11.25
CA LEU A 428 11.46 7.91 12.26
C LEU A 428 11.09 8.47 13.64
N GLY A 429 10.75 7.57 14.57
CA GLY A 429 10.41 7.90 15.97
C GLY A 429 9.06 8.62 16.13
N ALA A 430 8.76 9.05 17.36
CA ALA A 430 7.50 9.70 17.74
C ALA A 430 7.37 11.16 17.25
N GLY A 431 7.62 11.42 15.96
CA GLY A 431 7.33 12.70 15.29
C GLY A 431 8.53 13.60 14.95
N ALA A 432 9.77 13.13 15.05
CA ALA A 432 10.95 13.93 14.72
C ALA A 432 11.13 14.14 13.21
N VAL A 433 10.81 13.13 12.40
CA VAL A 433 10.81 13.20 10.93
C VAL A 433 9.52 12.53 10.41
N PRO A 434 8.66 13.24 9.67
CA PRO A 434 7.44 12.64 9.12
C PRO A 434 7.78 11.59 8.05
N GLY A 435 6.82 10.72 7.70
CA GLY A 435 6.94 9.87 6.52
C GLY A 435 6.94 10.69 5.23
N ALA A 436 7.43 10.10 4.15
CA ALA A 436 7.42 10.69 2.82
C ALA A 436 6.00 10.99 2.34
N SER A 437 5.86 12.00 1.47
CA SER A 437 4.58 12.39 0.88
C SER A 437 4.67 12.37 -0.64
N PHE A 438 3.74 11.67 -1.28
CA PHE A 438 3.56 11.59 -2.72
C PHE A 438 2.24 12.28 -3.08
N ALA A 439 2.33 13.42 -3.77
CA ALA A 439 1.18 14.27 -4.06
C ALA A 439 0.44 13.90 -5.36
N ASP A 440 1.08 13.12 -6.23
CA ASP A 440 0.55 12.69 -7.53
C ASP A 440 0.88 11.20 -7.77
N VAL A 441 1.01 10.77 -9.03
CA VAL A 441 1.39 9.42 -9.46
C VAL A 441 2.67 8.92 -8.75
N ALA A 442 2.61 7.72 -8.17
CA ALA A 442 3.76 7.05 -7.58
C ALA A 442 3.88 5.60 -8.09
N ILE A 443 4.91 5.30 -8.89
CA ILE A 443 5.07 4.01 -9.56
C ILE A 443 6.28 3.27 -9.01
N PHE A 444 6.04 2.21 -8.26
CA PHE A 444 7.00 1.22 -7.76
C PHE A 444 6.90 -0.12 -8.51
N THR A 445 6.35 -0.11 -9.72
CA THR A 445 6.15 -1.33 -10.51
C THR A 445 7.48 -2.05 -10.75
N GLY A 446 7.53 -3.34 -10.39
CA GLY A 446 8.72 -4.16 -10.57
C GLY A 446 9.94 -3.77 -9.73
N VAL A 447 9.77 -2.89 -8.72
CA VAL A 447 10.85 -2.54 -7.78
C VAL A 447 11.30 -3.77 -7.00
N LYS A 448 12.60 -3.84 -6.71
CA LYS A 448 13.18 -4.86 -5.84
C LYS A 448 13.77 -4.22 -4.59
N PHE A 449 13.23 -4.59 -3.44
CA PHE A 449 13.80 -4.32 -2.13
C PHE A 449 14.45 -5.60 -1.63
N GLU A 450 15.78 -5.67 -1.60
CA GLU A 450 16.50 -6.90 -1.24
C GLU A 450 16.52 -7.12 0.28
N LEU A 451 16.51 -6.03 1.06
CA LEU A 451 16.36 -6.02 2.53
C LEU A 451 15.08 -5.24 2.94
N ASP A 452 15.05 -4.73 4.18
CA ASP A 452 13.85 -4.16 4.78
C ASP A 452 13.38 -2.87 4.08
N ALA A 453 12.06 -2.73 3.93
CA ALA A 453 11.44 -1.59 3.28
C ALA A 453 10.35 -0.96 4.17
N PHE A 454 10.60 0.28 4.59
CA PHE A 454 9.81 0.98 5.60
C PHE A 454 8.98 2.10 4.95
N PHE A 455 7.66 1.99 4.98
CA PHE A 455 6.64 2.92 4.44
C PHE A 455 5.68 3.43 5.52
N GLU A 456 6.07 3.40 6.78
CA GLU A 456 5.25 3.78 7.93
C GLU A 456 4.85 5.26 7.86
N GLN A 457 3.56 5.55 8.05
CA GLN A 457 3.02 6.92 7.99
C GLN A 457 3.29 7.66 6.66
N VAL A 458 3.63 6.94 5.58
CA VAL A 458 3.74 7.52 4.23
C VAL A 458 2.36 7.94 3.74
N LYS A 459 2.31 9.09 3.04
CA LYS A 459 1.06 9.65 2.51
C LYS A 459 1.09 9.66 1.00
N PHE A 460 0.17 8.94 0.37
CA PHE A 460 -0.15 9.04 -1.04
C PHE A 460 -1.45 9.84 -1.18
N THR A 461 -1.36 11.13 -1.49
CA THR A 461 -2.49 12.06 -1.35
C THR A 461 -3.31 12.24 -2.63
N ALA A 462 -2.85 11.71 -3.76
CA ALA A 462 -3.58 11.80 -5.01
C ALA A 462 -4.81 10.89 -4.99
N THR A 463 -6.00 11.43 -5.29
CA THR A 463 -7.27 10.68 -5.16
C THR A 463 -7.64 9.88 -6.41
N ASN A 464 -7.20 10.33 -7.58
CA ASN A 464 -7.58 9.76 -8.89
C ASN A 464 -6.35 9.37 -9.72
N ARG A 465 -5.21 9.18 -9.06
CA ARG A 465 -3.94 8.83 -9.71
C ARG A 465 -3.41 7.55 -9.08
N PRO A 466 -2.79 6.67 -9.88
CA PRO A 466 -2.37 5.36 -9.42
C PRO A 466 -1.16 5.45 -8.48
N VAL A 467 -1.23 4.68 -7.40
CA VAL A 467 -0.08 4.22 -6.62
C VAL A 467 0.11 2.75 -6.92
N SER A 468 1.19 2.39 -7.63
CA SER A 468 1.42 1.02 -8.09
C SER A 468 2.67 0.40 -7.48
N PHE A 469 2.48 -0.66 -6.71
CA PHE A 469 3.48 -1.64 -6.29
C PHE A 469 3.34 -2.95 -7.08
N SER A 470 2.74 -2.91 -8.28
CA SER A 470 2.51 -4.11 -9.08
C SER A 470 3.83 -4.83 -9.39
N ALA A 471 3.86 -6.14 -9.17
CA ALA A 471 5.06 -6.97 -9.33
C ALA A 471 6.30 -6.50 -8.52
N ALA A 472 6.11 -5.68 -7.48
CA ALA A 472 7.18 -5.32 -6.56
C ALA A 472 7.60 -6.56 -5.74
N ALA A 473 8.91 -6.68 -5.50
CA ALA A 473 9.49 -7.76 -4.72
C ALA A 473 10.11 -7.22 -3.44
N PHE A 474 9.58 -7.66 -2.30
CA PHE A 474 10.05 -7.35 -0.95
C PHE A 474 10.76 -8.57 -0.39
N GLY A 475 12.09 -8.48 -0.28
CA GLY A 475 13.01 -9.56 0.06
C GLY A 475 13.21 -9.80 1.56
N ALA A 476 12.85 -8.82 2.40
CA ALA A 476 12.88 -8.93 3.86
C ALA A 476 11.62 -8.31 4.48
N GLU A 477 11.70 -7.74 5.69
CA GLU A 477 10.53 -7.20 6.39
C GLU A 477 10.02 -5.93 5.69
N THR A 478 8.71 -5.75 5.67
CA THR A 478 8.09 -4.57 5.03
C THR A 478 6.96 -4.04 5.88
N ALA A 479 6.97 -2.74 6.14
CA ALA A 479 5.97 -2.09 6.99
C ALA A 479 5.31 -0.92 6.27
N PHE A 480 3.98 -1.00 6.11
CA PHE A 480 3.10 0.08 5.65
C PHE A 480 2.25 0.62 6.80
N ASP A 481 2.73 0.48 8.05
CA ASP A 481 1.96 0.76 9.25
C ASP A 481 1.54 2.24 9.30
N GLY A 482 0.23 2.46 9.38
CA GLY A 482 -0.40 3.78 9.33
C GLY A 482 -0.20 4.58 8.03
N ALA A 483 0.25 3.93 6.95
CA ALA A 483 0.28 4.55 5.63
C ALA A 483 -1.13 4.94 5.15
N GLN A 484 -1.21 5.98 4.32
CA GLN A 484 -2.48 6.53 3.83
C GLN A 484 -2.50 6.55 2.30
N PHE A 485 -3.51 5.92 1.71
CA PHE A 485 -3.77 5.89 0.28
C PHE A 485 -5.07 6.64 0.00
N ALA A 486 -4.96 7.85 -0.55
CA ALA A 486 -6.11 8.68 -0.88
C ALA A 486 -6.80 8.27 -2.19
N GLY A 487 -6.10 7.53 -3.06
CA GLY A 487 -6.58 7.09 -4.36
C GLY A 487 -6.37 5.60 -4.61
N ASP A 488 -6.09 5.25 -5.87
CA ASP A 488 -5.89 3.86 -6.31
C ASP A 488 -4.59 3.28 -5.72
N ALA A 489 -4.69 2.06 -5.18
CA ALA A 489 -3.59 1.36 -4.54
C ALA A 489 -3.49 -0.06 -5.10
N ASN A 490 -2.45 -0.30 -5.89
CA ASN A 490 -2.27 -1.52 -6.65
C ASN A 490 -1.05 -2.31 -6.17
N PHE A 491 -1.27 -3.49 -5.61
CA PHE A 491 -0.26 -4.48 -5.20
C PHE A 491 -0.35 -5.77 -6.04
N VAL A 492 -0.98 -5.73 -7.22
CA VAL A 492 -1.18 -6.89 -8.10
C VAL A 492 0.15 -7.63 -8.31
N ARG A 493 0.18 -8.93 -7.97
CA ARG A 493 1.37 -9.81 -8.12
C ARG A 493 2.61 -9.38 -7.32
N ALA A 494 2.46 -8.54 -6.30
CA ALA A 494 3.54 -8.23 -5.37
C ALA A 494 3.96 -9.49 -4.58
N THR A 495 5.25 -9.61 -4.28
CA THR A 495 5.79 -10.75 -3.52
C THR A 495 6.47 -10.26 -2.25
N PHE A 496 6.04 -10.79 -1.10
CA PHE A 496 6.60 -10.55 0.22
C PHE A 496 7.24 -11.84 0.72
N THR A 497 8.56 -11.92 0.79
CA THR A 497 9.25 -13.15 1.24
C THR A 497 9.27 -13.29 2.76
N SER A 498 9.32 -12.17 3.50
CA SER A 498 9.24 -12.12 4.97
C SER A 498 7.89 -11.57 5.44
N ALA A 499 7.84 -11.07 6.68
CA ALA A 499 6.63 -10.48 7.25
C ALA A 499 6.31 -9.12 6.59
N ALA A 500 5.04 -8.91 6.29
CA ALA A 500 4.52 -7.67 5.75
C ALA A 500 3.39 -7.12 6.63
N THR A 501 3.54 -5.88 7.12
CA THR A 501 2.57 -5.23 8.00
C THR A 501 1.89 -4.04 7.32
N PHE A 502 0.59 -3.90 7.55
CA PHE A 502 -0.33 -2.87 7.08
C PHE A 502 -1.22 -2.43 8.26
N THR A 503 -0.64 -2.37 9.46
CA THR A 503 -1.37 -2.12 10.70
C THR A 503 -1.89 -0.69 10.69
N GLY A 504 -3.20 -0.52 10.85
CA GLY A 504 -3.82 0.81 10.84
C GLY A 504 -3.69 1.57 9.52
N THR A 505 -3.30 0.92 8.42
CA THR A 505 -3.27 1.52 7.08
C THR A 505 -4.67 1.95 6.64
N VAL A 506 -4.78 3.09 5.96
CA VAL A 506 -6.07 3.64 5.53
C VAL A 506 -6.12 3.82 4.02
N PHE A 507 -7.07 3.14 3.37
CA PHE A 507 -7.44 3.32 1.97
C PHE A 507 -8.73 4.16 1.92
N GLN A 508 -8.62 5.42 1.53
CA GLN A 508 -9.64 6.45 1.79
C GLN A 508 -10.71 6.57 0.70
N ASN A 509 -10.39 6.19 -0.54
CA ASN A 509 -11.30 6.38 -1.67
C ASN A 509 -12.39 5.29 -1.67
N PRO A 510 -13.69 5.64 -1.59
CA PRO A 510 -14.78 4.67 -1.62
C PRO A 510 -15.07 4.08 -3.01
N GLU A 511 -14.61 4.72 -4.08
CA GLU A 511 -14.88 4.30 -5.47
C GLU A 511 -13.75 3.47 -6.08
N MET A 512 -12.55 3.51 -5.50
CA MET A 512 -11.37 2.80 -6.00
C MET A 512 -11.15 1.51 -5.23
N THR A 513 -10.80 0.45 -5.96
CA THR A 513 -10.47 -0.85 -5.38
C THR A 513 -9.03 -0.88 -4.90
N ALA A 514 -8.79 -1.28 -3.65
CA ALA A 514 -7.45 -1.65 -3.20
C ALA A 514 -7.13 -3.07 -3.72
N GLN A 515 -6.14 -3.19 -4.61
CA GLN A 515 -5.87 -4.42 -5.35
C GLN A 515 -4.70 -5.20 -4.74
N PHE A 516 -4.96 -6.42 -4.29
CA PHE A 516 -4.01 -7.39 -3.74
C PHE A 516 -4.17 -8.77 -4.42
N ASN A 517 -4.72 -8.80 -5.63
CA ASN A 517 -4.91 -10.04 -6.38
C ASN A 517 -3.56 -10.67 -6.77
N SER A 518 -3.51 -12.00 -6.65
CA SER A 518 -2.34 -12.81 -6.98
C SER A 518 -1.05 -12.42 -6.24
N ILE A 519 -1.14 -11.78 -5.06
CA ILE A 519 0.05 -11.56 -4.21
C ILE A 519 0.60 -12.87 -3.68
N LYS A 520 1.89 -12.87 -3.31
CA LYS A 520 2.53 -14.00 -2.61
C LYS A 520 3.16 -13.55 -1.31
N ALA A 521 2.76 -14.14 -0.18
CA ALA A 521 3.31 -13.86 1.14
C ALA A 521 3.98 -15.12 1.74
N GLY A 522 5.29 -15.07 1.96
CA GLY A 522 6.09 -16.17 2.49
C GLY A 522 5.99 -16.34 4.02
N LYS A 523 5.68 -15.26 4.74
CA LYS A 523 5.42 -15.29 6.19
C LYS A 523 4.11 -14.57 6.52
N THR A 524 4.03 -13.92 7.68
CA THR A 524 2.83 -13.25 8.17
C THR A 524 2.49 -12.05 7.31
N LEU A 525 1.22 -11.94 6.93
CA LEU A 525 0.63 -10.76 6.29
C LEU A 525 -0.40 -10.14 7.25
N ASN A 526 -0.14 -8.95 7.76
CA ASN A 526 -0.91 -8.36 8.85
C ASN A 526 -1.57 -7.04 8.47
N PHE A 527 -2.90 -7.00 8.45
CA PHE A 527 -3.74 -5.82 8.21
C PHE A 527 -4.48 -5.35 9.47
N THR A 528 -4.02 -5.72 10.67
CA THR A 528 -4.74 -5.42 11.92
C THR A 528 -5.10 -3.93 12.03
N GLY A 529 -6.38 -3.63 12.26
CA GLY A 529 -6.89 -2.25 12.37
C GLY A 529 -6.91 -1.42 11.08
N ALA A 530 -6.58 -2.01 9.92
CA ALA A 530 -6.66 -1.33 8.63
C ALA A 530 -8.10 -0.93 8.28
N ARG A 531 -8.25 0.10 7.43
CA ARG A 531 -9.55 0.62 7.01
C ARG A 531 -9.60 0.76 5.49
N PHE A 532 -10.56 0.09 4.87
CA PHE A 532 -10.82 0.17 3.44
C PHE A 532 -12.13 0.91 3.24
N ALA A 533 -12.11 2.11 2.66
CA ALA A 533 -13.34 2.85 2.36
C ALA A 533 -14.06 2.25 1.13
N GLY A 534 -13.30 1.89 0.10
CA GLY A 534 -13.77 1.27 -1.13
C GLY A 534 -13.65 -0.25 -1.15
N PRO A 535 -13.82 -0.87 -2.33
CA PRO A 535 -13.68 -2.31 -2.50
C PRO A 535 -12.24 -2.80 -2.25
N LEU A 536 -12.13 -4.08 -1.89
CA LEU A 536 -10.87 -4.78 -1.69
C LEU A 536 -10.85 -6.06 -2.53
N ASP A 537 -9.74 -6.31 -3.21
CA ASP A 537 -9.55 -7.50 -4.05
C ASP A 537 -8.32 -8.32 -3.61
N PHE A 538 -8.53 -9.51 -3.05
CA PHE A 538 -7.55 -10.53 -2.69
C PHE A 538 -7.67 -11.80 -3.56
N VAL A 539 -8.28 -11.70 -4.74
CA VAL A 539 -8.52 -12.85 -5.61
C VAL A 539 -7.22 -13.59 -5.91
N ALA A 540 -7.22 -14.90 -5.70
CA ALA A 540 -6.06 -15.78 -5.94
C ALA A 540 -4.77 -15.38 -5.21
N ALA A 541 -4.85 -14.63 -4.10
CA ALA A 541 -3.71 -14.36 -3.23
C ALA A 541 -3.22 -15.67 -2.56
N GLU A 542 -1.90 -15.84 -2.45
CA GLU A 542 -1.23 -16.99 -1.84
C GLU A 542 -0.45 -16.54 -0.60
N ALA A 543 -0.72 -17.15 0.56
CA ALA A 543 0.02 -16.90 1.80
C ALA A 543 0.46 -18.20 2.47
N VAL A 544 1.76 -18.37 2.67
CA VAL A 544 2.34 -19.48 3.43
C VAL A 544 2.19 -19.23 4.93
N GLY A 545 2.42 -18.00 5.40
CA GLY A 545 2.21 -17.63 6.78
C GLY A 545 0.75 -17.29 7.12
N PRO A 546 0.48 -16.90 8.38
CA PRO A 546 -0.85 -16.48 8.76
C PRO A 546 -1.21 -15.12 8.15
N VAL A 547 -2.49 -14.92 7.83
CA VAL A 547 -3.04 -13.64 7.38
C VAL A 547 -3.96 -13.09 8.46
N GLN A 548 -3.76 -11.83 8.87
CA GLN A 548 -4.49 -11.21 9.97
C GLN A 548 -5.25 -9.97 9.48
N PHE A 549 -6.55 -9.94 9.74
CA PHE A 549 -7.48 -8.84 9.44
C PHE A 549 -8.23 -8.39 10.71
N ALA A 550 -7.66 -8.62 11.90
CA ALA A 550 -8.30 -8.30 13.17
C ALA A 550 -8.65 -6.81 13.26
N GLY A 551 -9.92 -6.48 13.51
CA GLY A 551 -10.40 -5.11 13.64
C GLY A 551 -10.38 -4.29 12.36
N VAL A 552 -10.34 -4.95 11.20
CA VAL A 552 -10.44 -4.29 9.91
C VAL A 552 -11.88 -3.84 9.64
N VAL A 553 -12.02 -2.68 9.01
CA VAL A 553 -13.31 -2.19 8.50
C VAL A 553 -13.28 -2.19 6.99
N PHE A 554 -14.12 -3.03 6.37
CA PHE A 554 -14.33 -3.08 4.92
C PHE A 554 -15.58 -2.28 4.57
N GLY A 555 -15.39 -1.11 3.98
CA GLY A 555 -16.43 -0.16 3.58
C GLY A 555 -17.10 -0.50 2.25
N GLY A 556 -16.33 -1.02 1.29
CA GLY A 556 -16.81 -1.60 0.03
C GLY A 556 -16.85 -3.12 0.06
N ASP A 557 -17.08 -3.73 -1.11
CA ASP A 557 -17.06 -5.19 -1.27
C ASP A 557 -15.65 -5.75 -1.02
N ALA A 558 -15.55 -6.84 -0.26
CA ALA A 558 -14.29 -7.50 0.06
C ALA A 558 -14.25 -8.88 -0.59
N SER A 559 -13.39 -9.05 -1.60
CA SER A 559 -13.22 -10.31 -2.32
C SER A 559 -11.97 -11.04 -1.86
N PHE A 560 -12.14 -12.24 -1.32
CA PHE A 560 -11.10 -13.22 -0.98
C PHE A 560 -11.23 -14.49 -1.83
N ASN A 561 -11.88 -14.38 -2.99
CA ASN A 561 -12.21 -15.50 -3.84
C ASN A 561 -10.96 -16.27 -4.26
N ALA A 562 -10.98 -17.59 -4.11
CA ALA A 562 -9.85 -18.48 -4.41
C ALA A 562 -8.53 -18.13 -3.69
N MET A 563 -8.57 -17.30 -2.63
CA MET A 563 -7.40 -17.05 -1.79
C MET A 563 -6.95 -18.36 -1.12
N ALA A 564 -5.63 -18.58 -1.07
CA ALA A 564 -5.03 -19.74 -0.44
C ALA A 564 -4.12 -19.30 0.73
N VAL A 565 -4.40 -19.80 1.92
CA VAL A 565 -3.59 -19.55 3.13
C VAL A 565 -3.20 -20.89 3.73
N GLU A 566 -1.91 -21.21 3.82
CA GLU A 566 -1.47 -22.50 4.38
C GLU A 566 -1.66 -22.59 5.89
N ARG A 567 -1.57 -21.46 6.60
CA ARG A 567 -1.78 -21.36 8.06
C ARG A 567 -3.14 -20.75 8.40
N HIS A 568 -3.19 -19.80 9.32
CA HIS A 568 -4.45 -19.26 9.85
C HIS A 568 -4.85 -17.99 9.12
N ALA A 569 -6.15 -17.82 8.87
CA ALA A 569 -6.74 -16.55 8.45
C ALA A 569 -7.59 -16.01 9.61
N VAL A 570 -7.16 -14.89 10.20
CA VAL A 570 -7.72 -14.37 11.46
C VAL A 570 -8.40 -13.03 11.22
N PHE A 571 -9.73 -13.01 11.27
CA PHE A 571 -10.57 -11.81 11.29
C PHE A 571 -11.17 -11.58 12.68
N GLY A 572 -11.04 -12.52 13.61
CA GLY A 572 -11.43 -12.35 15.00
C GLY A 572 -10.64 -11.23 15.71
N PRO A 573 -11.15 -10.70 16.84
CA PRO A 573 -10.45 -9.68 17.61
C PRO A 573 -9.16 -10.26 18.21
N ILE A 574 -8.06 -9.53 18.05
CA ILE A 574 -6.77 -9.80 18.71
C ILE A 574 -6.57 -8.71 19.76
N GLY A 575 -6.40 -9.08 21.04
CA GLY A 575 -6.22 -8.13 22.13
C GLY A 575 -7.46 -7.26 22.36
N THR A 576 -7.29 -5.93 22.35
CA THR A 576 -8.36 -4.94 22.56
C THR A 576 -8.99 -4.42 21.26
N ASN A 577 -8.66 -5.01 20.12
CA ASN A 577 -9.16 -4.54 18.83
C ASN A 577 -10.68 -4.69 18.73
N SER A 578 -11.31 -3.75 18.04
CA SER A 578 -12.73 -3.88 17.68
C SER A 578 -12.94 -5.10 16.78
N PRO A 579 -14.15 -5.68 16.74
CA PRO A 579 -14.44 -6.76 15.80
C PRO A 579 -14.35 -6.28 14.36
N THR A 580 -13.95 -7.19 13.47
CA THR A 580 -13.93 -6.93 12.03
C THR A 580 -15.33 -6.68 11.49
N HIS A 581 -15.46 -5.71 10.59
CA HIS A 581 -16.76 -5.26 10.09
C HIS A 581 -16.78 -5.19 8.56
N PHE A 582 -17.62 -6.02 7.95
CA PHE A 582 -17.94 -6.01 6.53
C PHE A 582 -19.23 -5.21 6.31
N LYS A 583 -19.13 -4.00 5.77
CA LYS A 583 -20.30 -3.14 5.51
C LYS A 583 -21.05 -3.50 4.24
N LYS A 584 -20.37 -4.17 3.30
CA LYS A 584 -20.89 -4.64 2.02
C LYS A 584 -20.60 -6.15 1.88
N SER A 585 -20.58 -6.66 0.65
CA SER A 585 -20.46 -8.09 0.41
C SER A 585 -19.06 -8.59 0.77
N ALA A 586 -18.98 -9.79 1.33
CA ALA A 586 -17.74 -10.48 1.64
C ALA A 586 -17.72 -11.82 0.90
N ASP A 587 -16.86 -11.91 -0.11
CA ASP A 587 -16.73 -13.09 -0.98
C ASP A 587 -15.56 -13.97 -0.51
N PHE A 588 -15.86 -15.13 0.08
CA PHE A 588 -14.93 -16.19 0.46
C PHE A 588 -15.12 -17.45 -0.42
N ILE A 589 -15.67 -17.31 -1.62
CA ILE A 589 -15.92 -18.43 -2.53
C ILE A 589 -14.60 -19.12 -2.88
N ALA A 590 -14.60 -20.45 -2.83
CA ALA A 590 -13.45 -21.30 -3.15
C ALA A 590 -12.15 -20.97 -2.38
N ILE A 591 -12.24 -20.28 -1.25
CA ILE A 591 -11.09 -20.03 -0.37
C ILE A 591 -10.52 -21.36 0.14
N ARG A 592 -9.19 -21.45 0.25
CA ARG A 592 -8.48 -22.63 0.77
C ARG A 592 -7.67 -22.23 1.98
N ILE A 593 -8.01 -22.76 3.15
CA ILE A 593 -7.30 -22.47 4.40
C ILE A 593 -6.74 -23.78 4.96
N GLY A 594 -5.42 -23.90 5.06
CA GLY A 594 -4.73 -25.05 5.64
C GLY A 594 -4.79 -25.09 7.17
N GLY A 595 -4.91 -23.92 7.83
CA GLY A 595 -5.14 -23.79 9.27
C GLY A 595 -6.60 -23.53 9.62
N GLN A 596 -6.82 -22.56 10.51
CA GLN A 596 -8.17 -22.15 10.94
C GLN A 596 -8.57 -20.83 10.29
N LEU A 597 -9.84 -20.74 9.89
CA LEU A 597 -10.51 -19.49 9.56
C LEU A 597 -11.24 -18.99 10.80
N ASP A 598 -10.72 -17.92 11.40
CA ASP A 598 -11.31 -17.28 12.58
C ASP A 598 -12.06 -16.01 12.18
N LEU A 599 -13.37 -16.04 12.36
CA LEU A 599 -14.33 -14.95 12.16
C LEU A 599 -15.07 -14.62 13.47
N ALA A 600 -14.51 -14.95 14.63
CA ALA A 600 -15.16 -14.68 15.92
C ALA A 600 -15.49 -13.19 16.07
N ALA A 601 -16.70 -12.89 16.56
CA ALA A 601 -17.24 -11.54 16.71
C ALA A 601 -17.38 -10.70 15.41
N ALA A 602 -17.01 -11.22 14.24
CA ALA A 602 -17.09 -10.48 12.99
C ALA A 602 -18.54 -10.11 12.63
N ARG A 603 -18.73 -8.93 12.06
CA ARG A 603 -20.03 -8.41 11.66
C ARG A 603 -20.14 -8.32 10.15
N PHE A 604 -21.17 -8.93 9.59
CA PHE A 604 -21.48 -8.92 8.16
C PHE A 604 -22.81 -8.18 7.93
N ASP A 605 -22.73 -6.93 7.51
CA ASP A 605 -23.92 -6.15 7.12
C ASP A 605 -24.36 -6.47 5.67
N GLY A 606 -23.43 -6.82 4.79
CA GLY A 606 -23.69 -7.31 3.43
C GLY A 606 -23.63 -8.84 3.31
N GLU A 607 -23.82 -9.36 2.10
CA GLU A 607 -23.86 -10.81 1.86
C GLU A 607 -22.52 -11.48 2.20
N ALA A 608 -22.56 -12.63 2.86
CA ALA A 608 -21.36 -13.40 3.20
C ALA A 608 -21.37 -14.72 2.42
N LEU A 609 -20.46 -14.86 1.46
CA LEU A 609 -20.46 -15.96 0.49
C LEU A 609 -19.27 -16.89 0.75
N PHE A 610 -19.51 -18.10 1.24
CA PHE A 610 -18.50 -19.12 1.54
C PHE A 610 -18.60 -20.35 0.63
N ARG A 611 -19.16 -20.19 -0.58
CA ARG A 611 -19.47 -21.34 -1.44
C ARG A 611 -18.20 -22.08 -1.84
N GLY A 612 -18.18 -23.40 -1.59
CA GLY A 612 -17.03 -24.24 -1.93
C GLY A 612 -15.74 -23.91 -1.16
N ALA A 613 -15.84 -23.17 -0.04
CA ALA A 613 -14.71 -22.94 0.85
C ALA A 613 -14.19 -24.27 1.42
N ASN A 614 -12.87 -24.45 1.41
CA ASN A 614 -12.19 -25.64 1.90
C ASN A 614 -11.27 -25.28 3.07
N LEU A 615 -11.63 -25.76 4.26
CA LEU A 615 -10.95 -25.47 5.52
C LEU A 615 -10.37 -26.77 6.08
N GLN A 616 -9.05 -26.94 6.03
CA GLN A 616 -8.41 -28.19 6.46
C GLN A 616 -8.52 -28.40 7.97
N ARG A 617 -8.45 -27.34 8.80
CA ARG A 617 -8.68 -27.49 10.25
C ARG A 617 -10.07 -27.09 10.65
N GLY A 618 -10.41 -25.81 10.60
CA GLY A 618 -11.69 -25.41 11.15
C GLY A 618 -12.15 -23.99 10.92
N LEU A 619 -13.42 -23.79 11.25
CA LEU A 619 -14.12 -22.52 11.18
C LEU A 619 -14.51 -22.08 12.59
N ILE A 620 -14.02 -20.93 13.01
CA ILE A 620 -14.35 -20.32 14.31
C ILE A 620 -15.22 -19.09 14.03
N LEU A 621 -16.49 -19.15 14.42
CA LEU A 621 -17.43 -18.02 14.33
C LEU A 621 -17.73 -17.43 15.72
N SER A 622 -17.21 -18.04 16.77
CA SER A 622 -17.52 -17.67 18.15
C SER A 622 -16.35 -17.95 19.06
N TRP A 623 -16.15 -17.07 20.04
CA TRP A 623 -15.14 -17.24 21.07
C TRP A 623 -15.71 -16.89 22.44
N ARG A 624 -15.37 -17.70 23.45
CA ARG A 624 -15.66 -17.46 24.87
C ARG A 624 -14.35 -17.18 25.60
N PRO A 625 -14.10 -15.94 26.08
CA PRO A 625 -12.94 -15.64 26.90
C PRO A 625 -13.01 -16.41 28.23
N GLY A 626 -11.98 -17.20 28.56
CA GLY A 626 -11.85 -17.86 29.86
C GLY A 626 -12.91 -18.92 30.20
N GLY A 627 -13.66 -19.45 29.22
CA GLY A 627 -14.66 -20.52 29.40
C GLY A 627 -15.96 -20.13 30.11
N THR A 628 -15.97 -19.04 30.87
CA THR A 628 -17.13 -18.52 31.63
C THR A 628 -17.56 -17.12 31.21
N GLY A 629 -16.82 -16.46 30.32
CA GLY A 629 -17.16 -15.14 29.79
C GLY A 629 -18.31 -15.17 28.77
N ALA A 630 -18.87 -13.98 28.49
CA ALA A 630 -19.89 -13.81 27.46
C ALA A 630 -19.38 -14.29 26.09
N VAL A 631 -20.27 -14.91 25.31
CA VAL A 631 -19.93 -15.42 23.98
C VAL A 631 -19.80 -14.25 23.01
N HIS A 632 -18.63 -14.08 22.43
CA HIS A 632 -18.39 -13.14 21.35
C HIS A 632 -18.54 -13.88 20.02
N ALA A 633 -19.74 -13.82 19.46
CA ALA A 633 -20.13 -14.55 18.26
C ALA A 633 -20.27 -13.63 17.03
N ALA A 634 -20.06 -14.20 15.85
CA ALA A 634 -20.28 -13.53 14.58
C ALA A 634 -21.76 -13.17 14.38
N GLU A 635 -22.01 -12.06 13.69
CA GLU A 635 -23.34 -11.56 13.37
C GLU A 635 -23.50 -11.40 11.85
N PHE A 636 -24.46 -12.13 11.27
CA PHE A 636 -24.78 -12.07 9.84
C PHE A 636 -26.12 -11.38 9.63
N ARG A 637 -26.10 -10.14 9.14
CA ARG A 637 -27.32 -9.34 8.95
C ARG A 637 -27.97 -9.51 7.59
N ALA A 638 -27.18 -9.77 6.55
CA ALA A 638 -27.67 -10.16 5.23
C ALA A 638 -27.59 -11.68 5.04
N ARG A 639 -27.79 -12.14 3.80
CA ARG A 639 -27.75 -13.55 3.43
C ARG A 639 -26.36 -14.13 3.69
N ALA A 640 -26.33 -15.33 4.28
CA ALA A 640 -25.09 -16.08 4.48
C ALA A 640 -25.15 -17.41 3.70
N ASP A 641 -24.20 -17.64 2.81
CA ASP A 641 -24.18 -18.78 1.88
C ASP A 641 -22.95 -19.66 2.12
N PHE A 642 -23.14 -20.75 2.87
CA PHE A 642 -22.13 -21.76 3.20
C PHE A 642 -22.24 -23.01 2.32
N ARG A 643 -22.89 -22.94 1.16
CA ARG A 643 -23.10 -24.14 0.32
C ARG A 643 -21.79 -24.80 -0.10
N ASN A 644 -21.74 -26.13 -0.06
CA ASN A 644 -20.55 -26.93 -0.38
C ASN A 644 -19.30 -26.58 0.46
N LEU A 645 -19.44 -25.92 1.61
CA LEU A 645 -18.31 -25.68 2.51
C LEU A 645 -17.87 -27.00 3.15
N GLN A 646 -16.55 -27.17 3.24
CA GLN A 646 -15.90 -28.33 3.88
C GLN A 646 -15.01 -27.85 5.03
N ALA A 647 -15.15 -28.45 6.21
CA ALA A 647 -14.25 -28.26 7.34
C ALA A 647 -13.94 -29.59 8.03
N ALA A 648 -12.66 -29.93 8.21
CA ALA A 648 -12.27 -31.29 8.58
C ALA A 648 -12.12 -31.55 10.09
N GLU A 649 -11.65 -30.61 10.90
CA GLU A 649 -11.37 -30.86 12.34
C GLU A 649 -12.34 -30.20 13.32
N ARG A 650 -12.75 -28.93 13.09
CA ARG A 650 -13.55 -28.20 14.10
C ARG A 650 -14.42 -27.10 13.52
N VAL A 651 -15.63 -26.96 14.05
CA VAL A 651 -16.50 -25.80 13.81
C VAL A 651 -17.02 -25.26 15.14
N GLN A 652 -16.91 -23.95 15.36
CA GLN A 652 -17.41 -23.29 16.57
C GLN A 652 -18.37 -22.17 16.20
N MET A 653 -19.66 -22.34 16.46
CA MET A 653 -20.69 -21.34 16.13
C MET A 653 -21.60 -20.99 17.29
N ALA A 654 -21.15 -21.17 18.53
CA ALA A 654 -21.94 -20.86 19.71
C ALA A 654 -22.41 -19.39 19.70
N GLY A 655 -23.70 -19.15 19.90
CA GLY A 655 -24.28 -17.81 20.00
C GLY A 655 -24.36 -17.00 18.69
N VAL A 656 -23.96 -17.56 17.54
CA VAL A 656 -24.00 -16.88 16.24
C VAL A 656 -25.44 -16.49 15.90
N THR A 657 -25.62 -15.30 15.31
CA THR A 657 -26.94 -14.80 14.92
C THR A 657 -27.00 -14.55 13.42
N PHE A 658 -27.93 -15.22 12.75
CA PHE A 658 -28.32 -15.00 11.36
C PHE A 658 -29.64 -14.25 11.32
N HIS A 659 -29.62 -12.99 10.90
CA HIS A 659 -30.83 -12.17 10.80
C HIS A 659 -31.62 -12.42 9.52
N ASN A 660 -30.96 -12.89 8.47
CA ASN A 660 -31.55 -13.25 7.18
C ASN A 660 -31.39 -14.76 6.90
N GLU A 661 -31.67 -15.19 5.68
CA GLU A 661 -31.51 -16.57 5.23
C GLU A 661 -30.06 -17.06 5.31
N ALA A 662 -29.88 -18.24 5.89
CA ALA A 662 -28.59 -18.94 5.95
C ALA A 662 -28.68 -20.27 5.19
N ALA A 663 -27.83 -20.47 4.18
CA ALA A 663 -27.80 -21.68 3.37
C ALA A 663 -26.55 -22.50 3.67
N PHE A 664 -26.72 -23.76 4.07
CA PHE A 664 -25.68 -24.76 4.29
C PHE A 664 -25.91 -26.00 3.40
N ASP A 665 -26.53 -25.80 2.24
CA ASP A 665 -26.89 -26.91 1.35
C ASP A 665 -25.64 -27.64 0.84
N SER A 666 -25.76 -28.96 0.73
CA SER A 666 -24.70 -29.83 0.22
C SER A 666 -23.38 -29.70 0.99
N THR A 667 -23.45 -29.29 2.25
CA THR A 667 -22.29 -29.27 3.16
C THR A 667 -22.03 -30.66 3.72
N LYS A 668 -20.76 -31.01 3.89
CA LYS A 668 -20.33 -32.25 4.54
C LYS A 668 -19.48 -31.89 5.75
N TRP A 669 -19.91 -32.30 6.93
CA TRP A 669 -19.23 -32.04 8.19
C TRP A 669 -18.74 -33.35 8.79
N GLU A 670 -17.45 -33.63 8.68
CA GLU A 670 -16.87 -34.89 9.19
C GLU A 670 -16.73 -34.91 10.72
N VAL A 671 -17.14 -33.84 11.38
CA VAL A 671 -17.04 -33.60 12.82
C VAL A 671 -18.43 -33.36 13.43
N PRO A 672 -18.61 -33.62 14.75
CA PRO A 672 -19.87 -33.33 15.42
C PRO A 672 -20.19 -31.83 15.32
N MET A 673 -21.40 -31.51 14.84
CA MET A 673 -21.83 -30.13 14.67
C MET A 673 -22.80 -29.72 15.77
N ALA A 674 -22.44 -28.73 16.59
CA ALA A 674 -23.29 -28.19 17.64
C ALA A 674 -23.73 -26.75 17.32
N PHE A 675 -25.03 -26.54 17.17
CA PHE A 675 -25.65 -25.23 16.98
C PHE A 675 -26.04 -24.61 18.35
N GLU A 676 -25.06 -24.52 19.24
CA GLU A 676 -25.28 -24.02 20.60
C GLU A 676 -25.72 -22.56 20.62
N GLU A 677 -26.92 -22.25 21.14
CA GLU A 677 -27.45 -20.88 21.23
C GLU A 677 -27.49 -20.10 19.89
N VAL A 678 -27.46 -20.78 18.74
CA VAL A 678 -27.50 -20.16 17.41
C VAL A 678 -28.89 -19.61 17.15
N ARG A 679 -29.01 -18.39 16.58
CA ARG A 679 -30.30 -17.75 16.31
C ARG A 679 -30.49 -17.53 14.82
N PHE A 680 -31.54 -18.12 14.25
CA PHE A 680 -31.98 -17.92 12.87
C PHE A 680 -33.29 -17.12 12.85
N ARG A 681 -33.25 -15.86 12.39
CA ARG A 681 -34.44 -14.97 12.42
C ARG A 681 -35.37 -15.09 11.21
N ARG A 682 -34.91 -15.66 10.09
CA ARG A 682 -35.74 -15.86 8.88
C ARG A 682 -35.85 -17.32 8.46
N GLY A 683 -34.75 -18.01 8.26
CA GLY A 683 -34.76 -19.40 7.85
C GLY A 683 -33.35 -19.95 7.63
N ALA A 684 -33.22 -21.26 7.76
CA ALA A 684 -31.98 -21.99 7.53
C ALA A 684 -32.26 -23.15 6.57
N SER A 685 -31.50 -23.22 5.48
CA SER A 685 -31.56 -24.31 4.52
C SER A 685 -30.32 -25.18 4.69
N LEU A 686 -30.49 -26.47 4.93
CA LEU A 686 -29.41 -27.45 5.04
C LEU A 686 -29.71 -28.63 4.11
N THR A 687 -30.19 -28.39 2.89
CA THR A 687 -30.64 -29.45 1.99
C THR A 687 -29.48 -30.29 1.46
N ARG A 688 -29.67 -31.61 1.34
CA ARG A 688 -28.64 -32.57 0.90
C ARG A 688 -27.33 -32.48 1.72
N ALA A 689 -27.41 -32.04 2.97
CA ALA A 689 -26.25 -31.95 3.85
C ALA A 689 -25.96 -33.31 4.50
N ALA A 690 -24.70 -33.53 4.87
CA ALA A 690 -24.23 -34.77 5.48
C ALA A 690 -23.50 -34.53 6.81
N PHE A 691 -24.02 -35.14 7.87
CA PHE A 691 -23.51 -35.06 9.24
C PHE A 691 -23.18 -36.45 9.79
N PRO A 692 -22.10 -37.10 9.31
CA PRO A 692 -21.69 -38.45 9.73
C PRO A 692 -21.38 -38.60 11.23
N GLN A 693 -21.07 -37.53 11.95
CA GLN A 693 -20.87 -37.55 13.41
C GLN A 693 -22.06 -36.99 14.21
N GLY A 694 -23.13 -36.59 13.51
CA GLY A 694 -24.34 -36.03 14.11
C GLY A 694 -24.37 -34.50 14.17
N ALA A 695 -25.59 -33.98 14.35
CA ALA A 695 -25.89 -32.56 14.47
C ALA A 695 -26.80 -32.31 15.68
N ASP A 696 -26.40 -31.35 16.51
CA ASP A 696 -27.12 -30.95 17.73
C ASP A 696 -27.70 -29.54 17.55
N PHE A 697 -29.03 -29.46 17.52
CA PHE A 697 -29.78 -28.21 17.41
C PHE A 697 -30.53 -27.87 18.71
N SER A 698 -30.21 -28.53 19.82
CA SER A 698 -30.94 -28.39 21.08
C SER A 698 -31.18 -26.93 21.49
N SER A 699 -30.12 -26.15 21.62
CA SER A 699 -30.22 -24.73 22.04
C SER A 699 -30.32 -23.73 20.89
N ALA A 700 -30.42 -24.20 19.64
CA ALA A 700 -30.65 -23.33 18.48
C ALA A 700 -32.08 -22.76 18.51
N ARG A 701 -32.29 -21.55 17.98
CA ARG A 701 -33.60 -20.89 17.89
C ARG A 701 -33.93 -20.55 16.46
N PHE A 702 -35.10 -20.98 15.98
CA PHE A 702 -35.54 -20.73 14.60
C PHE A 702 -36.86 -19.96 14.56
N LYS A 703 -36.85 -18.77 13.96
CA LYS A 703 -38.09 -17.99 13.76
C LYS A 703 -38.82 -18.28 12.45
N GLY A 704 -38.15 -18.88 11.47
CA GLY A 704 -38.80 -19.35 10.25
C GLY A 704 -38.28 -20.71 9.82
N LEU A 705 -38.42 -21.06 8.55
CA LEU A 705 -38.26 -22.43 8.08
C LEU A 705 -36.85 -22.99 8.34
N LEU A 706 -36.79 -24.18 8.93
CA LEU A 706 -35.61 -25.04 8.94
C LEU A 706 -35.81 -26.16 7.90
N ASP A 707 -35.13 -26.07 6.77
CA ASP A 707 -35.22 -27.06 5.69
C ASP A 707 -34.05 -28.03 5.77
N LEU A 708 -34.33 -29.30 6.06
CA LEU A 708 -33.35 -30.39 6.14
C LEU A 708 -33.48 -31.37 4.98
N THR A 709 -34.24 -31.06 3.92
CA THR A 709 -34.60 -31.98 2.84
C THR A 709 -33.40 -32.76 2.26
N ASP A 710 -33.58 -34.07 2.04
CA ASP A 710 -32.59 -35.00 1.49
C ASP A 710 -31.26 -35.09 2.27
N SER A 711 -31.26 -34.73 3.57
CA SER A 711 -30.04 -34.72 4.39
C SER A 711 -29.81 -36.00 5.17
N THR A 712 -28.55 -36.26 5.53
CA THR A 712 -28.13 -37.48 6.22
C THR A 712 -27.47 -37.13 7.55
N PHE A 713 -27.88 -37.81 8.62
CA PHE A 713 -27.37 -37.61 9.98
C PHE A 713 -27.00 -38.96 10.60
N ARG A 714 -25.97 -39.00 11.44
CA ARG A 714 -25.81 -40.14 12.36
C ARG A 714 -26.77 -39.97 13.54
N THR A 715 -26.54 -38.95 14.35
CA THR A 715 -27.42 -38.55 15.45
C THR A 715 -28.03 -37.18 15.15
N LEU A 716 -29.36 -37.07 15.19
CA LEU A 716 -30.08 -35.80 15.06
C LEU A 716 -30.73 -35.44 16.40
N ARG A 717 -30.31 -34.32 17.00
CA ARG A 717 -30.87 -33.84 18.28
C ARG A 717 -31.64 -32.54 18.11
N LEU A 718 -32.89 -32.54 18.57
CA LEU A 718 -33.84 -31.42 18.53
C LEU A 718 -34.51 -31.33 19.93
N THR A 719 -34.42 -30.25 20.70
CA THR A 719 -34.93 -30.24 22.11
C THR A 719 -36.29 -29.57 22.34
N SER A 720 -36.76 -29.72 23.59
CA SER A 720 -38.15 -29.71 24.07
C SER A 720 -38.58 -28.45 24.82
N GLU A 721 -38.07 -27.25 24.52
CA GLU A 721 -38.67 -26.04 25.08
C GLU A 721 -39.88 -25.62 24.22
N SER A 722 -40.99 -25.30 24.87
CA SER A 722 -42.33 -25.10 24.28
C SER A 722 -42.45 -23.94 23.27
N GLN A 723 -41.35 -23.24 22.96
CA GLN A 723 -41.25 -22.14 21.97
C GLN A 723 -39.93 -22.21 21.16
N TRP A 724 -39.40 -23.42 20.92
CA TRP A 724 -38.09 -23.65 20.30
C TRP A 724 -38.02 -23.26 18.80
N THR A 725 -39.16 -23.30 18.09
CA THR A 725 -39.30 -22.72 16.75
C THR A 725 -40.63 -21.96 16.61
N ASP A 726 -40.59 -20.72 16.09
CA ASP A 726 -41.80 -20.06 15.55
C ASP A 726 -42.09 -20.56 14.12
N GLY A 727 -41.06 -21.12 13.46
CA GLY A 727 -41.11 -21.57 12.07
C GLY A 727 -41.27 -23.08 11.90
N PRO A 728 -41.74 -23.53 10.72
CA PRO A 728 -41.87 -24.95 10.39
C PRO A 728 -40.50 -25.63 10.19
N ILE A 729 -40.46 -26.96 10.32
CA ILE A 729 -39.29 -27.80 10.00
C ILE A 729 -39.68 -28.74 8.85
N GLU A 730 -38.83 -28.88 7.82
CA GLU A 730 -39.01 -29.80 6.68
C GLU A 730 -37.95 -30.90 6.70
N LEU A 731 -38.38 -32.16 6.58
CA LEU A 731 -37.55 -33.36 6.77
C LEU A 731 -37.69 -34.37 5.62
N ARG A 732 -38.34 -33.97 4.51
CA ARG A 732 -38.53 -34.83 3.33
C ARG A 732 -37.22 -35.47 2.86
N GLY A 733 -37.27 -36.75 2.48
CA GLY A 733 -36.08 -37.50 2.02
C GLY A 733 -34.91 -37.65 3.00
N SER A 734 -34.99 -37.12 4.23
CA SER A 734 -33.88 -37.14 5.19
C SER A 734 -33.70 -38.50 5.86
N THR A 735 -32.48 -38.81 6.31
CA THR A 735 -32.15 -40.07 7.01
C THR A 735 -31.33 -39.84 8.26
N TYR A 736 -31.56 -40.67 9.29
CA TYR A 736 -30.78 -40.69 10.53
C TYR A 736 -30.66 -42.10 11.12
N GLU A 737 -29.64 -42.34 11.97
CA GLU A 737 -29.47 -43.58 12.75
C GLU A 737 -30.07 -43.44 14.15
N GLU A 738 -29.74 -42.35 14.85
CA GLU A 738 -30.22 -42.03 16.20
C GLU A 738 -30.95 -40.69 16.21
N PHE A 739 -32.05 -40.62 16.95
CA PHE A 739 -32.85 -39.41 17.10
C PHE A 739 -33.12 -39.10 18.58
N SER A 740 -33.05 -37.83 18.96
CA SER A 740 -33.39 -37.36 20.31
C SER A 740 -34.20 -36.08 20.26
N GLY A 741 -35.40 -36.06 20.86
CA GLY A 741 -36.26 -34.87 20.96
C GLY A 741 -37.67 -35.08 21.54
N ASN A 742 -38.47 -34.01 21.57
CA ASN A 742 -39.88 -34.02 22.03
C ASN A 742 -40.83 -34.40 20.90
N VAL A 743 -41.48 -35.56 21.04
CA VAL A 743 -42.33 -36.16 20.01
C VAL A 743 -43.59 -35.35 19.72
N ASP A 744 -44.16 -34.62 20.67
CA ASP A 744 -45.41 -33.87 20.44
C ASP A 744 -45.21 -32.69 19.47
N ALA A 745 -44.14 -31.91 19.65
CA ALA A 745 -43.76 -30.83 18.73
C ALA A 745 -43.35 -31.38 17.35
N LEU A 746 -42.80 -32.59 17.35
CA LEU A 746 -42.36 -33.27 16.15
C LEU A 746 -43.52 -33.81 15.31
N LEU A 747 -44.62 -34.30 15.91
CA LEU A 747 -45.78 -34.79 15.16
C LEU A 747 -46.38 -33.70 14.24
N GLU A 748 -46.26 -32.42 14.63
CA GLU A 748 -46.65 -31.27 13.80
C GLU A 748 -45.64 -31.00 12.67
N ALA A 749 -44.33 -31.05 12.95
CA ALA A 749 -43.27 -30.92 11.95
C ALA A 749 -43.28 -32.09 10.93
N PHE A 750 -43.48 -33.32 11.40
CA PHE A 750 -43.52 -34.53 10.58
C PHE A 750 -44.79 -34.67 9.73
N THR A 751 -45.79 -33.80 9.88
CA THR A 751 -46.91 -33.72 8.92
C THR A 751 -46.42 -33.51 7.48
N ARG A 752 -45.26 -32.87 7.31
CA ARG A 752 -44.63 -32.59 6.00
C ARG A 752 -43.54 -33.60 5.58
N ALA A 753 -43.12 -34.49 6.48
CA ALA A 753 -42.10 -35.50 6.20
C ALA A 753 -42.63 -36.70 5.39
N ASP A 754 -41.74 -37.55 4.88
CA ASP A 754 -42.11 -38.75 4.12
C ASP A 754 -42.24 -40.01 4.99
N ARG A 755 -42.96 -41.00 4.46
CA ARG A 755 -43.18 -42.33 5.08
C ARG A 755 -41.89 -42.99 5.61
N PRO A 756 -40.77 -43.04 4.86
CA PRO A 756 -39.55 -43.70 5.35
C PRO A 756 -38.95 -43.02 6.58
N VAL A 757 -39.12 -41.70 6.70
CA VAL A 757 -38.62 -40.90 7.82
C VAL A 757 -39.40 -41.25 9.10
N LEU A 758 -40.73 -41.36 8.99
CA LEU A 758 -41.61 -41.73 10.09
C LEU A 758 -41.36 -43.16 10.60
N THR A 759 -41.15 -44.12 9.68
CA THR A 759 -40.88 -45.51 10.06
C THR A 759 -39.54 -45.67 10.76
N ARG A 760 -38.52 -44.88 10.38
CA ARG A 760 -37.24 -44.84 11.11
C ARG A 760 -37.38 -44.18 12.47
N LEU A 761 -38.19 -43.13 12.59
CA LEU A 761 -38.48 -42.48 13.87
C LEU A 761 -39.08 -43.48 14.86
N GLU A 762 -40.10 -44.21 14.42
CA GLU A 762 -40.75 -45.25 15.22
C GLU A 762 -39.73 -46.28 15.72
N ARG A 763 -38.90 -46.81 14.81
CA ARG A 763 -37.88 -47.81 15.17
C ARG A 763 -36.84 -47.26 16.15
N SER A 764 -36.37 -46.04 15.94
CA SER A 764 -35.39 -45.39 16.82
C SER A 764 -35.98 -45.15 18.23
N LEU A 765 -37.23 -44.70 18.32
CA LEU A 765 -37.91 -44.50 19.62
C LEU A 765 -38.11 -45.82 20.38
N ARG A 766 -38.48 -46.92 19.68
CA ARG A 766 -38.56 -48.26 20.27
C ARG A 766 -37.21 -48.75 20.81
N GLN A 767 -36.12 -48.51 20.07
CA GLN A 767 -34.76 -48.90 20.50
C GLN A 767 -34.31 -48.18 21.79
N VAL A 768 -34.78 -46.97 22.02
CA VAL A 768 -34.47 -46.17 23.22
C VAL A 768 -35.46 -46.46 24.38
N GLY A 769 -36.42 -47.38 24.18
CA GLY A 769 -37.40 -47.77 25.19
C GLY A 769 -38.55 -46.77 25.40
N ARG A 770 -38.77 -45.84 24.45
CA ARG A 770 -39.88 -44.86 24.47
C ARG A 770 -41.07 -45.39 23.69
N ASP A 771 -41.58 -46.54 24.09
CA ASP A 771 -42.59 -47.31 23.35
C ASP A 771 -43.91 -46.55 23.15
N ASP A 772 -44.40 -45.83 24.18
CA ASP A 772 -45.65 -45.05 24.11
C ASP A 772 -45.62 -43.95 23.03
N GLU A 773 -44.45 -43.34 22.82
CA GLU A 773 -44.24 -42.30 21.83
C GLU A 773 -44.06 -42.87 20.42
N ALA A 774 -43.36 -44.01 20.30
CA ALA A 774 -43.28 -44.75 19.05
C ALA A 774 -44.67 -45.17 18.55
N ASP A 775 -45.53 -45.58 19.47
CA ASP A 775 -46.92 -45.94 19.20
C ASP A 775 -47.75 -44.74 18.71
N ALA A 776 -47.52 -43.53 19.23
CA ALA A 776 -48.15 -42.30 18.73
C ALA A 776 -47.75 -41.98 17.28
N VAL A 777 -46.46 -42.10 16.96
CA VAL A 777 -45.92 -41.94 15.59
C VAL A 777 -46.51 -42.98 14.65
N TYR A 778 -46.56 -44.25 15.07
CA TYR A 778 -47.17 -45.34 14.32
C TYR A 778 -48.64 -45.05 14.00
N LEU A 779 -49.42 -44.63 15.00
CA LEU A 779 -50.83 -44.29 14.83
C LEU A 779 -51.03 -43.14 13.84
N GLN A 780 -50.21 -42.09 13.91
CA GLN A 780 -50.27 -40.96 13.00
C GLN A 780 -49.97 -41.39 11.56
N ASN A 781 -48.94 -42.23 11.36
CA ASN A 781 -48.59 -42.79 10.05
C ASN A 781 -49.76 -43.59 9.45
N GLN A 782 -50.43 -44.43 10.26
CA GLN A 782 -51.59 -45.21 9.82
C GLN A 782 -52.81 -44.33 9.48
N GLN A 783 -53.05 -43.25 10.23
CA GLN A 783 -54.11 -42.29 9.91
C GLN A 783 -53.85 -41.55 8.60
N ARG A 784 -52.59 -41.22 8.31
CA ARG A 784 -52.18 -40.61 7.04
C ARG A 784 -52.37 -41.56 5.86
N GLU A 785 -51.92 -42.82 5.97
CA GLU A 785 -52.15 -43.83 4.93
C GLU A 785 -53.64 -44.03 4.63
N ARG A 786 -54.49 -43.96 5.65
CA ARG A 786 -55.94 -43.96 5.47
C ARG A 786 -56.41 -42.77 4.62
N ARG A 787 -55.94 -41.54 4.90
CA ARG A 787 -56.31 -40.38 4.06
C ARG A 787 -55.77 -40.50 2.63
N GLN A 788 -54.55 -41.02 2.47
CA GLN A 788 -53.92 -41.15 1.16
C GLN A 788 -54.57 -42.24 0.30
N THR A 789 -54.91 -43.39 0.88
CA THR A 789 -55.67 -44.45 0.17
C THR A 789 -57.05 -43.99 -0.31
N TRP A 790 -57.67 -43.04 0.39
CA TRP A 790 -58.89 -42.37 -0.08
C TRP A 790 -58.61 -41.48 -1.31
N VAL A 791 -57.56 -40.66 -1.27
CA VAL A 791 -57.14 -39.79 -2.39
C VAL A 791 -56.72 -40.61 -3.61
N ASP A 792 -56.02 -41.73 -3.40
CA ASP A 792 -55.56 -42.65 -4.45
C ASP A 792 -56.68 -43.53 -5.03
N HIS A 793 -57.95 -43.26 -4.67
CA HIS A 793 -59.15 -44.00 -5.11
C HIS A 793 -59.15 -45.50 -4.73
N LYS A 794 -58.35 -45.91 -3.74
CA LYS A 794 -58.27 -47.29 -3.23
C LYS A 794 -59.31 -47.54 -2.14
N TYR A 795 -60.59 -47.45 -2.50
CA TYR A 795 -61.70 -47.51 -1.54
C TYR A 795 -61.79 -48.81 -0.75
N GLY A 796 -61.44 -49.95 -1.36
CA GLY A 796 -61.41 -51.24 -0.66
C GLY A 796 -60.35 -51.29 0.44
N GLU A 797 -59.13 -50.85 0.13
CA GLU A 797 -58.02 -50.78 1.09
C GLU A 797 -58.32 -49.77 2.21
N TRP A 798 -58.91 -48.63 1.84
CA TRP A 798 -59.40 -47.65 2.80
C TRP A 798 -60.43 -48.24 3.77
N PHE A 799 -61.40 -49.00 3.28
CA PHE A 799 -62.45 -49.60 4.10
C PHE A 799 -61.87 -50.56 5.13
N PHE A 800 -61.02 -51.50 4.71
CA PHE A 800 -60.39 -52.46 5.62
C PHE A 800 -59.45 -51.78 6.63
N ARG A 801 -58.68 -50.76 6.23
CA ARG A 801 -57.82 -49.99 7.14
C ARG A 801 -58.61 -49.13 8.12
N SER A 802 -59.74 -48.57 7.69
CA SER A 802 -60.64 -47.80 8.55
C SER A 802 -61.31 -48.71 9.58
N LEU A 803 -61.73 -49.90 9.15
CA LEU A 803 -62.29 -50.94 10.02
C LEU A 803 -61.25 -51.43 11.04
N TYR A 804 -60.03 -51.73 10.61
CA TYR A 804 -58.92 -52.13 11.50
C TYR A 804 -58.55 -51.02 12.51
N GLY A 805 -58.54 -49.76 12.07
CA GLY A 805 -58.33 -48.61 12.96
C GLY A 805 -59.47 -48.40 13.97
N ALA A 806 -60.72 -48.65 13.58
CA ALA A 806 -61.89 -48.51 14.46
C ALA A 806 -61.95 -49.65 15.50
N LEU A 807 -61.72 -50.89 15.08
CA LEU A 807 -61.82 -52.09 15.92
C LEU A 807 -60.63 -52.25 16.87
N GLY A 808 -59.39 -52.09 16.36
CA GLY A 808 -58.17 -52.43 17.10
C GLY A 808 -57.23 -51.25 17.38
N ASN A 809 -57.58 -50.03 16.98
CA ASN A 809 -56.67 -48.87 17.01
C ASN A 809 -55.30 -49.21 16.38
N TYR A 810 -55.31 -49.92 15.26
CA TYR A 810 -54.12 -50.43 14.58
C TYR A 810 -53.20 -51.36 15.41
N GLY A 811 -53.66 -51.89 16.55
CA GLY A 811 -52.89 -52.83 17.39
C GLY A 811 -52.23 -52.18 18.61
N VAL A 812 -52.23 -50.84 18.72
CA VAL A 812 -51.56 -50.09 19.81
C VAL A 812 -52.33 -50.13 21.13
N ARG A 813 -53.64 -50.41 21.10
CA ARG A 813 -54.50 -50.44 22.31
C ARG A 813 -55.63 -51.48 22.16
N PRO A 814 -55.37 -52.76 22.45
CA PRO A 814 -56.26 -53.86 22.09
C PRO A 814 -57.58 -53.92 22.86
N TYR A 815 -57.74 -53.15 23.94
CA TYR A 815 -58.99 -53.11 24.71
C TYR A 815 -60.21 -52.65 23.90
N ARG A 816 -60.02 -51.92 22.78
CA ARG A 816 -61.13 -51.52 21.90
C ARG A 816 -61.83 -52.71 21.25
N LEU A 817 -61.10 -53.80 20.97
CA LEU A 817 -61.69 -55.04 20.46
C LEU A 817 -62.65 -55.63 21.49
N LEU A 818 -62.26 -55.64 22.77
CA LEU A 818 -63.10 -56.13 23.87
C LEU A 818 -64.36 -55.26 24.05
N VAL A 819 -64.23 -53.94 23.93
CA VAL A 819 -65.38 -53.02 23.98
C VAL A 819 -66.32 -53.25 22.79
N PHE A 820 -65.78 -53.45 21.59
CA PHE A 820 -66.59 -53.76 20.40
C PHE A 820 -67.31 -55.12 20.53
N SER A 821 -66.62 -56.15 21.04
CA SER A 821 -67.21 -57.43 21.40
C SER A 821 -68.36 -57.25 22.40
N ALA A 822 -68.17 -56.46 23.45
CA ALA A 822 -69.21 -56.18 24.43
C ALA A 822 -70.43 -55.47 23.81
N ILE A 823 -70.21 -54.52 22.89
CA ILE A 823 -71.28 -53.83 22.15
C ILE A 823 -72.05 -54.81 21.26
N LEU A 824 -71.36 -55.70 20.54
CA LEU A 824 -72.00 -56.71 19.69
C LEU A 824 -72.84 -57.69 20.50
N VAL A 825 -72.28 -58.21 21.60
CA VAL A 825 -73.01 -59.08 22.54
C VAL A 825 -74.22 -58.36 23.13
N TRP A 826 -74.10 -57.07 23.46
CA TRP A 826 -75.22 -56.29 23.98
C TRP A 826 -76.31 -56.03 22.94
N LEU A 827 -75.93 -55.70 21.70
CA LEU A 827 -76.87 -55.53 20.57
C LEU A 827 -77.57 -56.84 20.23
N GLY A 828 -76.85 -57.96 20.24
CA GLY A 828 -77.39 -59.29 20.03
C GLY A 828 -78.42 -59.66 21.09
N ALA A 829 -78.12 -59.40 22.36
CA ALA A 829 -79.06 -59.58 23.46
C ALA A 829 -80.34 -58.73 23.29
N LEU A 830 -80.19 -57.49 22.80
CA LEU A 830 -81.33 -56.59 22.55
C LEU A 830 -82.23 -57.11 21.42
N VAL A 831 -81.65 -57.72 20.38
CA VAL A 831 -82.39 -58.38 19.30
C VAL A 831 -83.08 -59.66 19.79
N PHE A 832 -82.40 -60.48 20.60
CA PHE A 832 -82.99 -61.73 21.14
C PHE A 832 -84.09 -61.47 22.17
N LYS A 833 -84.12 -60.29 22.78
CA LYS A 833 -85.20 -59.85 23.65
C LYS A 833 -86.47 -59.42 22.89
N LEU A 834 -86.39 -59.22 21.57
CA LEU A 834 -87.57 -58.84 20.78
C LEU A 834 -88.62 -59.97 20.77
N PRO A 835 -89.92 -59.65 20.89
CA PRO A 835 -90.97 -60.67 20.94
C PRO A 835 -90.97 -61.54 19.68
N GLY A 836 -90.75 -62.85 19.84
CA GLY A 836 -90.71 -63.81 18.75
C GLY A 836 -89.35 -63.98 18.07
N ALA A 837 -88.29 -63.37 18.59
CA ALA A 837 -86.96 -63.44 18.01
C ALA A 837 -86.23 -64.79 18.25
N VAL A 838 -86.63 -65.55 19.26
CA VAL A 838 -86.02 -66.83 19.66
C VAL A 838 -87.12 -67.85 19.95
N ARG A 839 -86.88 -69.13 19.65
CA ARG A 839 -87.80 -70.24 19.91
C ARG A 839 -87.08 -71.38 20.63
N HIS A 840 -87.79 -72.04 21.54
CA HIS A 840 -87.29 -73.22 22.23
C HIS A 840 -87.43 -74.46 21.32
N ARG A 841 -86.39 -75.31 21.22
CA ARG A 841 -86.34 -76.44 20.28
C ARG A 841 -87.45 -77.48 20.50
N ASP A 842 -87.79 -77.74 21.76
CA ASP A 842 -88.75 -78.80 22.15
C ASP A 842 -90.19 -78.34 22.46
N LYS A 843 -90.55 -77.06 22.23
CA LYS A 843 -91.93 -76.58 22.45
C LYS A 843 -92.52 -75.89 21.23
N ALA A 844 -93.62 -76.43 20.73
CA ALA A 844 -94.43 -75.82 19.68
C ALA A 844 -95.02 -74.47 20.14
N ALA A 845 -94.44 -73.38 19.61
CA ALA A 845 -95.06 -72.08 19.40
C ALA A 845 -95.80 -71.41 20.59
N GLN A 846 -95.08 -71.01 21.64
CA GLN A 846 -95.51 -69.87 22.48
C GLN A 846 -94.29 -69.01 22.86
N GLY A 847 -94.30 -67.75 22.42
CA GLY A 847 -93.22 -66.78 22.63
C GLY A 847 -93.20 -66.27 24.06
N THR A 848 -92.40 -66.88 24.92
CA THR A 848 -91.99 -66.29 26.18
C THR A 848 -90.82 -65.33 25.92
N PRO A 849 -90.86 -64.07 26.40
CA PRO A 849 -89.73 -63.16 26.28
C PRO A 849 -88.57 -63.70 27.13
N LEU A 850 -87.38 -63.82 26.55
CA LEU A 850 -86.19 -64.22 27.32
C LEU A 850 -85.93 -63.22 28.45
N THR A 851 -85.46 -63.73 29.60
CA THR A 851 -84.95 -62.86 30.65
C THR A 851 -83.72 -62.09 30.13
N THR A 852 -83.43 -60.93 30.71
CA THR A 852 -82.26 -60.13 30.31
C THR A 852 -80.95 -60.90 30.45
N PHE A 853 -80.88 -61.83 31.40
CA PHE A 853 -79.70 -62.65 31.59
C PHE A 853 -79.57 -63.72 30.50
N ASP A 854 -80.67 -64.42 30.18
CA ASP A 854 -80.66 -65.48 29.16
C ASP A 854 -80.43 -64.91 27.75
N ALA A 855 -80.96 -63.72 27.45
CA ALA A 855 -80.72 -63.05 26.17
C ALA A 855 -79.24 -62.65 25.98
N VAL A 856 -78.56 -62.26 27.07
CA VAL A 856 -77.12 -61.96 27.05
C VAL A 856 -76.31 -63.26 26.96
N ALA A 857 -76.67 -64.29 27.73
CA ALA A 857 -76.02 -65.60 27.67
C ALA A 857 -76.12 -66.22 26.26
N LEU A 858 -77.30 -66.16 25.63
CA LEU A 858 -77.51 -66.61 24.26
C LEU A 858 -76.70 -65.78 23.26
N SER A 859 -76.61 -64.46 23.46
CA SER A 859 -75.77 -63.60 22.62
C SER A 859 -74.28 -63.83 22.80
N ILE A 860 -73.83 -64.26 23.97
CA ILE A 860 -72.45 -64.68 24.21
C ILE A 860 -72.18 -66.02 23.52
N CYS A 861 -73.11 -66.98 23.60
CA CYS A 861 -72.98 -68.29 22.95
C CYS A 861 -72.84 -68.15 21.44
N TYR A 862 -73.72 -67.37 20.80
CA TYR A 862 -73.59 -67.09 19.36
C TYR A 862 -72.33 -66.30 19.00
N PHE A 863 -71.74 -65.54 19.92
CA PHE A 863 -70.54 -64.73 19.65
C PHE A 863 -69.23 -65.48 19.95
N LEU A 864 -69.21 -66.49 20.83
CA LEU A 864 -68.00 -67.27 21.09
C LEU A 864 -67.82 -68.35 20.00
N PRO A 865 -66.61 -68.55 19.47
CA PRO A 865 -66.31 -69.61 18.50
C PRO A 865 -66.12 -70.97 19.20
N VAL A 866 -67.00 -71.31 20.13
CA VAL A 866 -67.00 -72.56 20.91
C VAL A 866 -68.44 -73.03 21.01
N GLU A 867 -68.68 -74.31 20.78
CA GLU A 867 -70.01 -74.91 20.93
C GLU A 867 -70.38 -74.96 22.42
N PHE A 868 -71.34 -74.13 22.83
CA PHE A 868 -71.89 -74.12 24.19
C PHE A 868 -73.25 -74.85 24.23
N PRO A 869 -73.56 -75.60 25.30
CA PRO A 869 -74.79 -76.40 25.41
C PRO A 869 -76.10 -75.57 25.41
N LEU A 870 -76.02 -74.25 25.60
CA LEU A 870 -77.17 -73.34 25.49
C LEU A 870 -77.69 -73.17 24.03
N GLU A 871 -76.89 -73.49 23.00
CA GLU A 871 -77.35 -73.50 21.60
C GLU A 871 -78.33 -74.65 21.29
N GLU A 872 -78.41 -75.68 22.14
CA GLU A 872 -79.35 -76.80 21.94
C GLU A 872 -80.78 -76.46 22.36
N GLU A 873 -80.97 -75.54 23.31
CA GLU A 873 -82.29 -75.18 23.87
C GLU A 873 -83.01 -74.08 23.09
N TRP A 874 -82.28 -73.06 22.60
CA TRP A 874 -82.88 -71.85 22.02
C TRP A 874 -82.32 -71.53 20.62
N ILE A 875 -83.19 -71.46 19.61
CA ILE A 875 -82.83 -71.18 18.22
C ILE A 875 -83.43 -69.84 17.77
N ALA A 876 -82.60 -68.99 17.16
CA ALA A 876 -83.05 -67.73 16.60
C ALA A 876 -84.06 -67.92 15.44
N ALA A 877 -85.10 -67.10 15.39
CA ALA A 877 -86.16 -67.24 14.39
C ALA A 877 -85.65 -66.93 12.96
N THR A 878 -85.94 -67.83 12.01
CA THR A 878 -85.58 -67.70 10.59
C THR A 878 -86.58 -66.85 9.78
N SER A 879 -87.79 -66.64 10.29
CA SER A 879 -88.81 -65.79 9.66
C SER A 879 -88.56 -64.29 9.88
N PRO A 880 -88.73 -63.43 8.86
CA PRO A 880 -88.58 -61.98 9.01
C PRO A 880 -89.66 -61.39 9.92
N LEU A 881 -89.24 -60.65 10.93
CA LEU A 881 -90.11 -59.94 11.87
C LEU A 881 -90.09 -58.45 11.53
N SER A 882 -91.27 -57.84 11.37
CA SER A 882 -91.40 -56.42 11.05
C SER A 882 -91.66 -55.62 12.31
N TYR A 883 -90.75 -54.70 12.65
CA TYR A 883 -90.91 -53.82 13.80
C TYR A 883 -91.01 -52.36 13.36
N ARG A 884 -91.83 -51.59 14.09
CA ARG A 884 -91.99 -50.14 13.89
C ARG A 884 -91.11 -49.42 14.91
N LEU A 885 -90.04 -48.78 14.45
CA LEU A 885 -89.18 -48.01 15.33
C LEU A 885 -89.85 -46.67 15.69
N PRO A 886 -89.81 -46.24 16.96
CA PRO A 886 -90.53 -45.04 17.39
C PRO A 886 -90.00 -43.72 16.78
N PHE A 887 -88.76 -43.70 16.26
CA PHE A 887 -88.10 -42.47 15.76
C PHE A 887 -87.95 -42.36 14.24
N LEU A 888 -88.03 -43.47 13.50
CA LEU A 888 -88.06 -43.46 12.03
C LEU A 888 -89.42 -43.97 11.55
N LYS A 889 -90.17 -43.18 10.78
CA LYS A 889 -91.46 -43.58 10.15
C LYS A 889 -91.28 -44.65 9.04
N LYS A 890 -90.38 -45.60 9.18
CA LYS A 890 -90.16 -46.73 8.28
C LYS A 890 -90.26 -48.05 9.04
N HIS A 891 -90.92 -49.04 8.44
CA HIS A 891 -90.91 -50.41 8.93
C HIS A 891 -89.56 -51.06 8.60
N ILE A 892 -88.93 -51.67 9.61
CA ILE A 892 -87.70 -52.43 9.41
C ILE A 892 -88.01 -53.91 9.57
N GLN A 893 -87.64 -54.69 8.57
CA GLN A 893 -87.68 -56.15 8.63
C GLN A 893 -86.36 -56.66 9.19
N VAL A 894 -86.42 -57.35 10.32
CA VAL A 894 -85.27 -57.94 10.99
C VAL A 894 -85.42 -59.46 10.94
N ARG A 895 -84.36 -60.17 10.52
CA ARG A 895 -84.28 -61.64 10.60
C ARG A 895 -83.32 -62.00 11.74
N PRO A 896 -83.81 -62.38 12.93
CA PRO A 896 -82.97 -62.68 14.09
C PRO A 896 -81.92 -63.77 13.81
N ALA A 897 -82.28 -64.83 13.08
CA ALA A 897 -81.31 -65.87 12.68
C ALA A 897 -80.19 -65.34 11.77
N ALA A 898 -80.49 -64.35 10.92
CA ALA A 898 -79.46 -63.71 10.10
C ALA A 898 -78.52 -62.85 10.96
N ILE A 899 -79.04 -62.13 11.96
CA ILE A 899 -78.21 -61.38 12.91
C ILE A 899 -77.38 -62.34 13.78
N ALA A 900 -77.97 -63.41 14.29
CA ALA A 900 -77.28 -64.42 15.09
C ALA A 900 -76.11 -65.06 14.32
N ASN A 901 -76.35 -65.54 13.10
CA ASN A 901 -75.32 -66.26 12.35
C ASN A 901 -74.34 -65.34 11.58
N PHE A 902 -74.83 -64.28 10.92
CA PHE A 902 -73.96 -63.39 10.13
C PHE A 902 -73.36 -62.24 10.94
N VAL A 903 -74.06 -61.71 11.95
CA VAL A 903 -73.57 -60.54 12.70
C VAL A 903 -72.87 -60.95 13.98
N LEU A 904 -73.35 -61.94 14.73
CA LEU A 904 -72.72 -62.38 15.99
C LEU A 904 -71.73 -63.53 15.77
N ARG A 905 -72.13 -64.62 15.12
CA ARG A 905 -71.27 -65.81 14.95
C ARG A 905 -70.09 -65.55 14.03
N LEU A 906 -70.33 -64.95 12.87
CA LEU A 906 -69.25 -64.57 11.95
C LEU A 906 -68.29 -63.55 12.59
N SER A 907 -68.81 -62.53 13.27
CA SER A 907 -67.96 -61.53 13.93
C SER A 907 -67.21 -62.11 15.12
N GLY A 908 -67.82 -63.03 15.86
CA GLY A 908 -67.23 -63.78 16.95
C GLY A 908 -66.03 -64.62 16.54
N TRP A 909 -66.19 -65.38 15.44
CA TRP A 909 -65.13 -66.16 14.82
C TRP A 909 -63.95 -65.33 14.31
N ILE A 910 -64.15 -64.04 14.04
CA ILE A 910 -63.09 -63.13 13.62
C ILE A 910 -62.50 -62.40 14.84
N VAL A 911 -63.33 -61.77 15.66
CA VAL A 911 -62.91 -60.86 16.74
C VAL A 911 -62.37 -61.60 17.94
N VAL A 912 -62.90 -62.78 18.32
CA VAL A 912 -62.45 -63.50 19.52
C VAL A 912 -61.04 -64.05 19.36
N PRO A 913 -60.66 -64.73 18.25
CA PRO A 913 -59.27 -65.15 18.04
C PRO A 913 -58.30 -63.96 17.98
N LEU A 914 -58.70 -62.85 17.34
CA LEU A 914 -57.92 -61.61 17.31
C LEU A 914 -57.76 -60.98 18.70
N SER A 915 -58.81 -60.99 19.53
CA SER A 915 -58.76 -60.46 20.90
C SER A 915 -57.86 -61.32 21.80
N LEU A 916 -57.93 -62.65 21.65
CA LEU A 916 -57.09 -63.59 22.37
C LEU A 916 -55.62 -63.46 21.97
N ALA A 917 -55.34 -63.33 20.67
CA ALA A 917 -54.00 -63.06 20.14
C ALA A 917 -53.46 -61.70 20.62
N ALA A 918 -54.33 -60.71 20.86
CA ALA A 918 -53.94 -59.40 21.37
C ALA A 918 -53.61 -59.43 22.86
N VAL A 919 -54.41 -60.14 23.67
CA VAL A 919 -54.22 -60.26 25.12
C VAL A 919 -53.01 -61.16 25.47
N THR A 920 -52.75 -62.18 24.66
CA THR A 920 -51.58 -63.08 24.81
C THR A 920 -50.28 -62.50 24.25
N GLY A 921 -50.31 -61.31 23.66
CA GLY A 921 -49.14 -60.64 23.10
C GLY A 921 -48.70 -61.16 21.72
N LEU A 922 -49.39 -62.12 21.12
CA LEU A 922 -49.10 -62.66 19.78
C LEU A 922 -49.31 -61.64 18.63
N LEU A 923 -50.11 -60.59 18.85
CA LEU A 923 -50.30 -59.48 17.91
C LEU A 923 -49.32 -58.32 18.12
N LYS A 924 -48.45 -58.34 19.15
CA LYS A 924 -47.30 -57.43 19.18
C LYS A 924 -46.37 -57.88 18.07
N VAL A 925 -46.44 -57.20 16.93
CA VAL A 925 -45.45 -57.32 15.87
C VAL A 925 -44.11 -56.93 16.49
N ASN A 926 -43.31 -57.93 16.86
CA ASN A 926 -41.87 -57.75 17.04
C ASN A 926 -41.31 -57.52 15.63
N ASN A 927 -41.17 -56.24 15.27
CA ASN A 927 -40.35 -55.78 14.16
C ASN A 927 -39.20 -54.95 14.70
#